data_AF-A0A923HDA5-F1
#
_entry.id   AF-A0A923HDA5-F1
#
_cell.length_a   1.000
_cell.length_b   1.000
_cell.length_c   1.000
_cell.angle_alpha   90.00
_cell.angle_beta   90.00
_cell.angle_gamma   90.00
#
_symmetry.space_group_name_H-M   'P 1'
#
loop_
_entity.id
_entity.type
_entity.pdbx_description
1 polymer ?
#
loop_
_entity_poly.entity_id
_entity_poly.type
_entity_poly.pdbx_seq_one_letter_code
_entity_poly.pdbx_strand_id
1 'polypeptide(L)'
;MKALLTLIFALAVSTQIQSQEKLITGKVTSASDGIEIPGVNVIVKGTTTRAVTDFDGLYEIKAKSSDILVFSYLGFATKEVKVGNRTTVSIALEEDVARLEEVVVIGYGTMKRKSLTGSVSMVSSPTPSASQIKRRKQKDYHQKLANQIQSTSIEKTLQGKIAGVAFTSANGNPGKSTQIRIGGMSSLVSQNNPLVIIDGAIVPYNTMECLNPNQIQSIDVLKDVASTAIYGTRGASGVILISTKNHSESKAQAPLYIVDGQPIKKENNYIIESIPESDIDSKVEYGKGDAKDKFGKIAKHGCVVITTHQGNFRIQNNESYAVIEENSFKRTTLSPLSTFSIDVDKASYSNIRRMINNGMAIQPDAVKIEEMINYFDYEYPQPTGVHPFAIHTEVAQTPWHNDTRIVKIGLQGKTYGYEELPPSNLTFLVDVSGSMSSQNKLPLLKSAFKLLVNQLRGEDKVSIVVYAGAAGVVLEPTSGKHKEKILNALNGLESGGSTAGGAGIKLAYKLAEQHFKKNGNNRVILATDGDFNVGASSDKAMEKLIETKRQSGVFLSVLGFGYGNYKDSKLETLADKGNGNHAYIDNMQEAQKVFGKEFGGTLFTIAKDVKIQVEFNPNKVQAYRLIGYENRMLEDEDFVDDTKDAGELGSGHTVTALYEVIPVGAQTTYLRDVDDLKYTNSQIVSDYSDELFTVKFRYKKPNGAKSIEIVHVQKDKVSEASEDMKFASAVALFGMQLRQSKYHNNSKLEDVLELSNEGRGEDENGYRAEFRRLVSSYQNL
;
A
#
# COMPACT_ATOMS: atom_id res chain seq x y z
N MET A 1 -8.22 77.74 -24.68
CA MET A 1 -7.51 76.48 -25.01
C MET A 1 -6.85 75.81 -23.80
N LYS A 2 -6.09 76.52 -22.95
CA LYS A 2 -5.40 75.86 -21.82
C LYS A 2 -6.35 75.19 -20.82
N ALA A 3 -7.44 75.84 -20.40
CA ALA A 3 -8.42 75.24 -19.47
C ALA A 3 -9.18 74.02 -20.05
N LEU A 4 -9.37 73.96 -21.38
CA LEU A 4 -10.03 72.82 -22.03
C LEU A 4 -9.09 71.62 -22.12
N LEU A 5 -7.79 71.84 -22.34
CA LEU A 5 -6.78 70.78 -22.30
C LEU A 5 -6.57 70.22 -20.89
N THR A 6 -6.64 71.05 -19.84
CA THR A 6 -6.51 70.55 -18.46
C THR A 6 -7.70 69.70 -18.04
N LEU A 7 -8.92 70.01 -18.53
CA LEU A 7 -10.10 69.22 -18.24
C LEU A 7 -10.09 67.87 -18.99
N ILE A 8 -9.57 67.84 -20.22
CA ILE A 8 -9.40 66.59 -21.00
C ILE A 8 -8.28 65.72 -20.41
N PHE A 9 -7.20 66.32 -19.89
CA PHE A 9 -6.13 65.57 -19.23
C PHE A 9 -6.58 65.01 -17.87
N ALA A 10 -7.40 65.75 -17.10
CA ALA A 10 -7.97 65.26 -15.84
C ALA A 10 -9.03 64.16 -16.06
N LEU A 11 -9.74 64.15 -17.19
CA LEU A 11 -10.65 63.05 -17.58
C LEU A 11 -9.91 61.81 -18.13
N ALA A 12 -8.70 61.98 -18.69
CA ALA A 12 -7.90 60.87 -19.22
C ALA A 12 -7.12 60.10 -18.13
N VAL A 13 -6.86 60.71 -16.97
CA VAL A 13 -6.17 60.05 -15.83
C VAL A 13 -7.14 59.30 -14.90
N SER A 14 -8.46 59.49 -15.03
CA SER A 14 -9.46 58.87 -14.15
C SER A 14 -10.04 57.53 -14.63
N THR A 15 -9.56 56.95 -15.74
CA THR A 15 -10.08 55.67 -16.29
C THR A 15 -9.14 54.47 -16.17
N GLN A 16 -8.08 54.52 -15.37
CA GLN A 16 -7.42 53.30 -14.90
C GLN A 16 -8.09 52.79 -13.63
N ILE A 17 -9.28 52.21 -13.78
CA ILE A 17 -9.81 51.27 -12.80
C ILE A 17 -8.91 50.03 -12.89
N GLN A 18 -7.81 50.01 -12.14
CA GLN A 18 -7.14 48.76 -11.82
C GLN A 18 -8.18 47.89 -11.10
N SER A 19 -8.60 46.79 -11.74
CA SER A 19 -9.37 45.75 -11.05
C SER A 19 -8.46 45.17 -9.98
N GLN A 20 -8.60 45.68 -8.76
CA GLN A 20 -7.89 45.19 -7.58
C GLN A 20 -8.18 43.69 -7.43
N GLU A 21 -7.13 42.90 -7.25
CA GLU A 21 -7.25 41.46 -6.96
C GLU A 21 -7.99 41.28 -5.63
N LYS A 22 -8.99 40.39 -5.63
CA LYS A 22 -9.80 40.10 -4.45
C LYS A 22 -9.67 38.63 -4.10
N LEU A 23 -9.77 38.33 -2.81
CA LEU A 23 -9.88 36.96 -2.34
C LEU A 23 -11.29 36.45 -2.69
N ILE A 24 -11.34 35.43 -3.53
CA ILE A 24 -12.56 34.72 -3.91
C ILE A 24 -12.60 33.43 -3.10
N THR A 25 -13.66 33.26 -2.34
CA THR A 25 -13.92 32.00 -1.63
C THR A 25 -15.02 31.23 -2.33
N GLY A 26 -15.18 29.96 -2.03
CA GLY A 26 -16.30 29.22 -2.59
C GLY A 26 -16.31 27.78 -2.15
N LYS A 27 -17.42 27.10 -2.45
CA LYS A 27 -17.62 25.70 -2.14
C LYS A 27 -17.87 24.93 -3.42
N VAL A 28 -17.16 23.81 -3.61
CA VAL A 28 -17.41 22.90 -4.72
C VAL A 28 -18.13 21.67 -4.22
N THR A 29 -19.27 21.36 -4.84
CA THR A 29 -20.06 20.18 -4.54
C THR A 29 -20.28 19.35 -5.80
N SER A 30 -20.73 18.11 -5.66
CA SER A 30 -21.25 17.33 -6.77
C SER A 30 -22.67 17.79 -7.12
N ALA A 31 -23.00 17.79 -8.42
CA ALA A 31 -24.33 18.12 -8.91
C ALA A 31 -25.33 16.96 -8.75
N SER A 32 -24.86 15.72 -8.65
CA SER A 32 -25.70 14.53 -8.53
C SER A 32 -26.26 14.35 -7.11
N ASP A 33 -25.44 14.58 -6.08
CA ASP A 33 -25.77 14.29 -4.69
C ASP A 33 -25.55 15.47 -3.72
N GLY A 34 -25.00 16.60 -4.21
CA GLY A 34 -24.77 17.79 -3.41
C GLY A 34 -23.61 17.68 -2.42
N ILE A 35 -22.85 16.59 -2.44
CA ILE A 35 -21.74 16.32 -1.51
C ILE A 35 -20.56 17.23 -1.83
N GLU A 36 -19.89 17.71 -0.79
CA GLU A 36 -18.64 18.46 -0.88
C GLU A 36 -17.54 17.65 -1.54
N ILE A 37 -16.88 18.25 -2.53
CA ILE A 37 -15.80 17.59 -3.24
C ILE A 37 -14.47 18.16 -2.73
N PRO A 38 -13.70 17.41 -1.93
CA PRO A 38 -12.33 17.78 -1.58
C PRO A 38 -11.38 17.51 -2.75
N GLY A 39 -10.29 18.30 -2.84
CA GLY A 39 -9.26 18.07 -3.86
C GLY A 39 -9.58 18.62 -5.26
N VAL A 40 -10.65 19.41 -5.42
CA VAL A 40 -10.98 20.06 -6.70
C VAL A 40 -9.93 21.12 -7.00
N ASN A 41 -9.32 21.02 -8.18
CA ASN A 41 -8.39 22.03 -8.67
C ASN A 41 -9.17 23.25 -9.16
N VAL A 42 -8.90 24.43 -8.57
CA VAL A 42 -9.46 25.71 -8.96
C VAL A 42 -8.35 26.59 -9.54
N ILE A 43 -8.41 26.90 -10.83
CA ILE A 43 -7.33 27.60 -11.54
C ILE A 43 -7.87 28.86 -12.20
N VAL A 44 -7.16 29.99 -12.09
CA VAL A 44 -7.46 31.18 -12.89
C VAL A 44 -6.96 30.96 -14.31
N LYS A 45 -7.89 30.88 -15.27
CA LYS A 45 -7.63 30.51 -16.67
C LYS A 45 -6.55 31.40 -17.31
N GLY A 46 -5.51 30.76 -17.86
CA GLY A 46 -4.39 31.46 -18.51
C GLY A 46 -3.31 31.97 -17.55
N THR A 47 -3.35 31.59 -16.27
CA THR A 47 -2.35 31.95 -15.25
C THR A 47 -1.89 30.72 -14.46
N THR A 48 -0.86 30.87 -13.64
CA THR A 48 -0.38 29.83 -12.70
C THR A 48 -1.05 29.90 -11.32
N THR A 49 -1.99 30.84 -11.10
CA THR A 49 -2.68 31.00 -9.82
C THR A 49 -3.70 29.87 -9.64
N ARG A 50 -3.50 29.05 -8.61
CA ARG A 50 -4.34 27.89 -8.29
C ARG A 50 -4.66 27.77 -6.80
N ALA A 51 -5.77 27.11 -6.50
CA ALA A 51 -6.17 26.67 -5.17
C ALA A 51 -6.78 25.26 -5.27
N VAL A 52 -6.85 24.56 -4.14
CA VAL A 52 -7.46 23.22 -4.04
C VAL A 52 -8.52 23.28 -2.96
N THR A 53 -9.65 22.58 -3.17
CA THR A 53 -10.68 22.51 -2.14
C THR A 53 -10.25 21.63 -0.95
N ASP A 54 -10.55 22.07 0.26
CA ASP A 54 -10.33 21.31 1.50
C ASP A 54 -11.39 20.21 1.71
N PHE A 55 -11.38 19.54 2.87
CA PHE A 55 -12.30 18.46 3.22
C PHE A 55 -13.79 18.87 3.22
N ASP A 56 -14.08 20.16 3.37
CA ASP A 56 -15.43 20.73 3.34
C ASP A 56 -15.80 21.29 1.96
N GLY A 57 -15.00 20.97 0.93
CA GLY A 57 -15.15 21.46 -0.44
C GLY A 57 -14.87 22.95 -0.57
N LEU A 58 -14.30 23.61 0.45
CA LEU A 58 -14.06 25.04 0.46
C LEU A 58 -12.71 25.38 -0.18
N TYR A 59 -12.65 26.48 -0.91
CA TYR A 59 -11.40 27.00 -1.46
C TYR A 59 -11.32 28.51 -1.28
N GLU A 60 -10.09 29.03 -1.30
CA GLU A 60 -9.79 30.46 -1.37
C GLU A 60 -8.75 30.74 -2.45
N ILE A 61 -9.01 31.68 -3.36
CA ILE A 61 -8.12 32.02 -4.47
C ILE A 61 -8.14 33.52 -4.77
N LYS A 62 -6.99 34.12 -5.10
CA LYS A 62 -6.92 35.53 -5.52
C LYS A 62 -7.24 35.65 -7.01
N ALA A 63 -8.26 36.43 -7.35
CA ALA A 63 -8.65 36.66 -8.75
C ALA A 63 -9.23 38.07 -8.98
N LYS A 64 -9.20 38.54 -10.23
CA LYS A 64 -9.78 39.81 -10.69
C LYS A 64 -11.20 39.60 -11.22
N SER A 65 -11.99 40.66 -11.27
CA SER A 65 -13.37 40.58 -11.78
C SER A 65 -13.49 40.17 -13.25
N SER A 66 -12.42 40.35 -14.03
CA SER A 66 -12.31 39.89 -15.42
C SER A 66 -12.02 38.39 -15.57
N ASP A 67 -11.54 37.72 -14.52
CA ASP A 67 -10.94 36.39 -14.60
C ASP A 67 -11.99 35.27 -14.69
N ILE A 68 -11.56 34.12 -15.20
CA ILE A 68 -12.37 32.90 -15.29
C ILE A 68 -11.71 31.83 -14.42
N LEU A 69 -12.46 31.26 -13.48
CA LEU A 69 -12.05 30.11 -12.68
C LEU A 69 -12.42 28.83 -13.41
N VAL A 70 -11.46 27.92 -13.52
CA VAL A 70 -11.63 26.58 -14.07
C VAL A 70 -11.58 25.59 -12.92
N PHE A 71 -12.63 24.80 -12.78
CA PHE A 71 -12.78 23.78 -11.76
C PHE A 71 -12.64 22.41 -12.40
N SER A 72 -11.66 21.62 -11.97
CA SER A 72 -11.44 20.28 -12.48
C SER A 72 -11.21 19.27 -11.35
N TYR A 73 -11.84 18.11 -11.49
CA TYR A 73 -11.71 17.01 -10.54
C TYR A 73 -11.96 15.67 -11.25
N LEU A 74 -11.25 14.63 -10.82
CA LEU A 74 -11.30 13.33 -11.49
C LEU A 74 -12.68 12.69 -11.32
N GLY A 75 -13.28 12.22 -12.43
CA GLY A 75 -14.64 11.69 -12.43
C GLY A 75 -15.74 12.74 -12.65
N PHE A 76 -15.37 14.02 -12.83
CA PHE A 76 -16.30 15.11 -13.07
C PHE A 76 -15.95 15.92 -14.33
N ALA A 77 -16.97 16.45 -15.00
CA ALA A 77 -16.79 17.36 -16.12
C ALA A 77 -16.18 18.68 -15.66
N THR A 78 -15.16 19.17 -16.38
CA THR A 78 -14.52 20.45 -16.07
C THR A 78 -15.49 21.61 -16.27
N LYS A 79 -15.54 22.54 -15.32
CA LYS A 79 -16.47 23.67 -15.33
C LYS A 79 -15.75 25.01 -15.28
N GLU A 80 -16.13 25.94 -16.14
CA GLU A 80 -15.55 27.29 -16.19
C GLU A 80 -16.55 28.35 -15.71
N VAL A 81 -16.13 29.24 -14.80
CA VAL A 81 -16.99 30.29 -14.24
C VAL A 81 -16.26 31.62 -14.15
N LYS A 82 -16.81 32.68 -14.78
CA LYS A 82 -16.27 34.05 -14.72
C LYS A 82 -16.48 34.67 -13.33
N VAL A 83 -15.46 35.22 -12.69
CA VAL A 83 -15.52 35.77 -11.32
C VAL A 83 -16.54 36.93 -11.22
N GLY A 84 -16.41 37.95 -12.07
CA GLY A 84 -17.29 39.12 -12.06
C GLY A 84 -17.15 39.95 -10.78
N ASN A 85 -18.25 40.53 -10.29
CA ASN A 85 -18.23 41.34 -9.05
C ASN A 85 -18.43 40.50 -7.77
N ARG A 86 -18.32 39.16 -7.86
CA ARG A 86 -18.56 38.24 -6.74
C ARG A 86 -17.30 38.07 -5.90
N THR A 87 -17.48 37.92 -4.59
CA THR A 87 -16.43 37.51 -3.64
C THR A 87 -16.57 36.04 -3.23
N THR A 88 -17.69 35.41 -3.59
CA THR A 88 -17.93 33.99 -3.34
C THR A 88 -18.45 33.32 -4.61
N VAL A 89 -17.80 32.23 -5.03
CA VAL A 89 -18.15 31.45 -6.23
C VAL A 89 -18.22 29.97 -5.87
N SER A 90 -19.39 29.52 -5.44
CA SER A 90 -19.66 28.09 -5.22
C SER A 90 -20.22 27.45 -6.48
N ILE A 91 -19.81 26.22 -6.78
CA ILE A 91 -20.23 25.50 -7.99
C ILE A 91 -20.56 24.04 -7.66
N ALA A 92 -21.51 23.48 -8.42
CA ALA A 92 -21.73 22.04 -8.46
C ALA A 92 -21.09 21.47 -9.75
N LEU A 93 -20.24 20.45 -9.62
CA LEU A 93 -19.61 19.71 -10.72
C LEU A 93 -20.48 18.52 -11.13
N GLU A 94 -20.66 18.30 -12.42
CA GLU A 94 -21.41 17.17 -12.96
C GLU A 94 -20.48 15.96 -13.14
N GLU A 95 -20.95 14.75 -12.79
CA GLU A 95 -20.17 13.52 -12.97
C GLU A 95 -19.99 13.19 -14.45
N ASP A 96 -18.79 12.71 -14.81
CA ASP A 96 -18.46 12.25 -16.16
C ASP A 96 -18.75 10.74 -16.28
N VAL A 97 -20.02 10.42 -16.52
CA VAL A 97 -20.60 9.06 -16.51
C VAL A 97 -19.98 8.12 -17.55
N ALA A 98 -19.20 8.63 -18.51
CA ALA A 98 -18.51 7.83 -19.52
C ALA A 98 -17.30 7.05 -18.98
N ARG A 99 -16.88 7.24 -17.71
CA ARG A 99 -15.62 6.70 -17.16
C ARG A 99 -15.75 5.62 -16.08
N LEU A 100 -16.93 5.26 -15.59
CA LEU A 100 -17.07 4.47 -14.36
C LEU A 100 -18.03 3.26 -14.51
N GLU A 101 -17.64 2.28 -15.32
CA GLU A 101 -18.05 0.89 -15.06
C GLU A 101 -16.87 0.13 -14.45
N GLU A 102 -16.75 0.05 -13.13
CA GLU A 102 -16.08 -1.11 -12.53
C GLU A 102 -16.47 -1.46 -11.07
N VAL A 103 -16.92 -2.71 -10.96
CA VAL A 103 -17.05 -3.67 -9.86
C VAL A 103 -16.48 -3.29 -8.48
N VAL A 104 -17.37 -3.31 -7.48
CA VAL A 104 -17.07 -3.22 -6.04
C VAL A 104 -16.67 -4.60 -5.48
N VAL A 105 -15.49 -4.70 -4.86
CA VAL A 105 -15.09 -5.85 -4.02
C VAL A 105 -14.81 -5.35 -2.61
N ILE A 106 -15.46 -5.99 -1.62
CA ILE A 106 -15.50 -5.58 -0.22
C ILE A 106 -14.44 -6.35 0.57
N GLY A 107 -13.52 -5.65 1.24
CA GLY A 107 -12.59 -6.22 2.23
C GLY A 107 -13.10 -5.97 3.65
N TYR A 108 -13.24 -7.02 4.45
CA TYR A 108 -13.60 -6.92 5.87
C TYR A 108 -12.36 -6.75 6.74
N GLY A 109 -12.39 -5.81 7.67
CA GLY A 109 -11.45 -5.70 8.79
C GLY A 109 -12.17 -5.21 10.05
N THR A 110 -11.86 -5.78 11.21
CA THR A 110 -12.44 -5.34 12.50
C THR A 110 -11.49 -4.35 13.18
N MET A 111 -11.91 -3.08 13.34
CA MET A 111 -11.11 -2.01 13.96
C MET A 111 -11.37 -1.88 15.46
N LYS A 112 -10.31 -1.64 16.27
CA LYS A 112 -10.42 -1.31 17.70
C LYS A 112 -10.88 0.14 17.91
N ARG A 113 -11.73 0.34 18.92
CA ARG A 113 -12.55 1.53 19.22
C ARG A 113 -11.81 2.85 19.50
N LYS A 114 -10.48 2.89 19.54
CA LYS A 114 -9.72 4.10 19.90
C LYS A 114 -9.48 5.06 18.72
N SER A 115 -9.77 4.64 17.48
CA SER A 115 -9.40 5.39 16.27
C SER A 115 -10.55 6.12 15.57
N LEU A 116 -11.69 6.35 16.24
CA LEU A 116 -12.82 7.10 15.68
C LEU A 116 -12.82 8.54 16.23
N THR A 117 -12.34 9.51 15.45
CA THR A 117 -12.43 10.96 15.77
C THR A 117 -13.65 11.63 15.13
N GLY A 118 -14.78 10.90 15.08
CA GLY A 118 -16.09 11.42 14.70
C GLY A 118 -17.13 10.95 15.71
N SER A 119 -18.15 11.77 15.99
CA SER A 119 -19.12 11.62 17.09
C SER A 119 -19.70 10.20 17.29
N VAL A 120 -19.09 9.42 18.19
CA VAL A 120 -19.61 8.14 18.69
C VAL A 120 -20.40 8.41 19.98
N SER A 121 -21.70 8.10 20.00
CA SER A 121 -22.50 8.12 21.23
C SER A 121 -22.64 6.71 21.79
N MET A 122 -21.99 6.46 22.93
CA MET A 122 -21.99 5.16 23.61
C MET A 122 -23.18 5.04 24.58
N VAL A 123 -24.01 4.01 24.43
CA VAL A 123 -25.02 3.65 25.43
C VAL A 123 -24.53 2.43 26.20
N SER A 124 -23.99 2.65 27.40
CA SER A 124 -23.56 1.58 28.31
C SER A 124 -24.71 1.17 29.24
N SER A 125 -25.01 -0.12 29.30
CA SER A 125 -25.97 -0.68 30.27
C SER A 125 -25.41 -0.55 31.69
N PRO A 126 -26.17 -0.03 32.69
CA PRO A 126 -25.66 0.13 34.04
C PRO A 126 -25.33 -1.25 34.63
N THR A 127 -24.07 -1.44 35.01
CA THR A 127 -23.61 -2.62 35.77
C THR A 127 -23.94 -2.39 37.24
N PRO A 128 -24.65 -3.30 37.94
CA PRO A 128 -24.87 -3.15 39.38
C PRO A 128 -23.54 -3.30 40.13
N SER A 129 -23.18 -2.33 40.97
CA SER A 129 -21.99 -2.40 41.81
C SER A 129 -22.08 -3.53 42.84
N ALA A 130 -20.95 -4.19 43.11
CA ALA A 130 -20.80 -5.41 43.91
C ALA A 130 -21.12 -5.32 45.43
N SER A 131 -21.84 -4.29 45.90
CA SER A 131 -22.16 -4.07 47.33
C SER A 131 -23.63 -4.30 47.72
N GLN A 132 -24.45 -4.95 46.89
CA GLN A 132 -25.87 -5.23 47.21
C GLN A 132 -26.29 -6.73 47.11
N ILE A 133 -25.33 -7.64 47.04
CA ILE A 133 -25.58 -9.08 46.79
C ILE A 133 -26.15 -9.86 48.00
N LYS A 134 -26.23 -9.30 49.22
CA LYS A 134 -26.52 -10.10 50.42
C LYS A 134 -27.94 -10.09 51.03
N ARG A 135 -28.97 -9.47 50.42
CA ARG A 135 -30.33 -9.46 51.05
C ARG A 135 -31.56 -9.61 50.12
N ARG A 136 -31.48 -10.31 48.99
CA ARG A 136 -32.66 -10.50 48.11
C ARG A 136 -32.98 -11.94 47.67
N LYS A 137 -32.50 -12.97 48.38
CA LYS A 137 -32.84 -14.39 48.11
C LYS A 137 -34.30 -14.81 48.35
N GLN A 138 -35.24 -13.88 48.60
CA GLN A 138 -36.66 -14.22 48.82
C GLN A 138 -37.64 -13.35 48.01
N LYS A 139 -37.15 -12.44 47.15
CA LYS A 139 -37.99 -11.64 46.25
C LYS A 139 -37.93 -12.08 44.78
N ASP A 140 -37.02 -12.99 44.44
CA ASP A 140 -36.77 -13.43 43.06
C ASP A 140 -37.79 -14.45 42.53
N TYR A 141 -38.63 -15.06 43.37
CA TYR A 141 -39.64 -16.01 42.90
C TYR A 141 -40.88 -15.29 42.34
N HIS A 142 -41.30 -14.17 42.92
CA HIS A 142 -42.43 -13.37 42.44
C HIS A 142 -42.04 -12.27 41.44
N GLN A 143 -40.76 -11.91 41.33
CA GLN A 143 -40.28 -10.98 40.29
C GLN A 143 -40.05 -11.69 38.93
N LYS A 144 -39.74 -12.99 38.93
CA LYS A 144 -39.49 -13.77 37.71
C LYS A 144 -40.73 -13.97 36.82
N LEU A 145 -41.94 -13.88 37.38
CA LEU A 145 -43.19 -13.97 36.62
C LEU A 145 -43.67 -12.60 36.09
N ALA A 146 -43.26 -11.48 36.70
CA ALA A 146 -43.65 -10.13 36.29
C ALA A 146 -42.76 -9.54 35.17
N ASN A 147 -41.51 -10.00 35.04
CA ASN A 147 -40.58 -9.51 34.01
C ASN A 147 -40.63 -10.31 32.69
N GLN A 148 -41.53 -11.28 32.55
CA GLN A 148 -41.66 -12.08 31.33
C GLN A 148 -42.58 -11.44 30.26
N ILE A 149 -43.10 -10.23 30.50
CA ILE A 149 -44.04 -9.54 29.58
C ILE A 149 -43.61 -8.08 29.24
N GLN A 150 -42.45 -7.62 29.70
CA GLN A 150 -41.85 -6.39 29.16
C GLN A 150 -40.42 -6.66 28.72
N SER A 151 -40.25 -7.30 27.56
CA SER A 151 -39.05 -7.09 26.77
C SER A 151 -39.00 -5.59 26.44
N THR A 152 -38.13 -4.86 27.12
CA THR A 152 -37.71 -3.55 26.62
C THR A 152 -36.95 -3.85 25.34
N SER A 153 -37.66 -3.71 24.22
CA SER A 153 -37.06 -3.88 22.90
C SER A 153 -35.86 -2.91 22.79
N ILE A 154 -34.81 -3.32 22.09
CA ILE A 154 -33.55 -2.54 22.01
C ILE A 154 -33.83 -1.13 21.51
N GLU A 155 -34.84 -0.98 20.63
CA GLU A 155 -35.33 0.28 20.11
C GLU A 155 -35.78 1.24 21.22
N LYS A 156 -36.49 0.75 22.26
CA LYS A 156 -36.91 1.57 23.41
C LYS A 156 -35.74 2.00 24.29
N THR A 157 -34.64 1.25 24.29
CA THR A 157 -33.42 1.59 25.04
C THR A 157 -32.59 2.67 24.33
N LEU A 158 -32.65 2.69 23.00
CA LEU A 158 -32.01 3.70 22.15
C LEU A 158 -32.85 5.00 22.05
N GLN A 159 -34.17 4.90 22.23
CA GLN A 159 -35.11 6.02 22.19
C GLN A 159 -34.74 7.09 23.22
N GLY A 160 -34.34 8.28 22.75
CA GLY A 160 -33.97 9.43 23.58
C GLY A 160 -32.54 9.42 24.14
N LYS A 161 -31.74 8.38 23.89
CA LYS A 161 -30.33 8.30 24.34
C LYS A 161 -29.29 8.66 23.28
N ILE A 162 -29.70 8.78 22.02
CA ILE A 162 -28.81 9.08 20.90
C ILE A 162 -29.38 10.27 20.12
N ALA A 163 -28.64 11.38 20.09
CA ALA A 163 -29.02 12.57 19.33
C ALA A 163 -29.03 12.28 17.81
N GLY A 164 -30.06 12.74 17.09
CA GLY A 164 -30.17 12.55 15.63
C GLY A 164 -30.65 11.16 15.17
N VAL A 165 -31.22 10.35 16.07
CA VAL A 165 -31.89 9.09 15.75
C VAL A 165 -33.40 9.25 15.94
N ALA A 166 -34.16 9.10 14.87
CA ALA A 166 -35.62 9.21 14.89
C ALA A 166 -36.25 7.82 14.93
N PHE A 167 -37.29 7.66 15.76
CA PHE A 167 -38.05 6.43 15.89
C PHE A 167 -39.45 6.69 15.33
N THR A 168 -39.81 6.04 14.23
CA THR A 168 -41.15 6.15 13.66
C THR A 168 -41.95 4.90 14.02
N SER A 169 -42.97 5.08 14.85
CA SER A 169 -43.96 4.03 15.14
C SER A 169 -45.04 4.08 14.07
N ALA A 170 -45.34 2.95 13.42
CA ALA A 170 -46.48 2.87 12.51
C ALA A 170 -47.77 2.99 13.35
N ASN A 171 -48.55 4.04 13.10
CA ASN A 171 -49.77 4.36 13.83
C ASN A 171 -50.65 3.13 14.18
N GLY A 172 -50.87 2.90 15.47
CA GLY A 172 -52.10 2.31 16.01
C GLY A 172 -52.30 0.78 16.01
N ASN A 173 -51.39 -0.04 15.48
CA ASN A 173 -51.58 -1.50 15.45
C ASN A 173 -50.61 -2.26 16.39
N PRO A 174 -51.11 -3.02 17.39
CA PRO A 174 -50.26 -3.87 18.22
C PRO A 174 -49.56 -4.96 17.39
N GLY A 175 -48.23 -5.03 17.43
CA GLY A 175 -47.44 -6.12 16.83
C GLY A 175 -46.60 -5.77 15.60
N LYS A 176 -46.52 -4.52 15.15
CA LYS A 176 -45.56 -4.09 14.11
C LYS A 176 -44.35 -3.37 14.71
N SER A 177 -43.16 -3.67 14.20
CA SER A 177 -41.88 -3.24 14.76
C SER A 177 -41.58 -1.76 14.59
N THR A 178 -40.78 -1.22 15.53
CA THR A 178 -40.38 0.20 15.54
C THR A 178 -39.22 0.41 14.57
N GLN A 179 -39.36 1.33 13.62
CA GLN A 179 -38.32 1.62 12.64
C GLN A 179 -37.37 2.70 13.17
N ILE A 180 -36.07 2.40 13.20
CA ILE A 180 -34.98 3.31 13.57
C ILE A 180 -34.49 4.00 12.30
N ARG A 181 -34.46 5.34 12.31
CA ARG A 181 -33.84 6.16 11.26
C ARG A 181 -32.69 6.96 11.84
N ILE A 182 -31.56 6.95 11.14
CA ILE A 182 -30.33 7.65 11.51
C ILE A 182 -30.05 8.68 10.41
N GLY A 183 -29.96 9.96 10.79
CA GLY A 183 -29.77 11.06 9.82
C GLY A 183 -31.07 11.74 9.38
N GLY A 184 -30.96 12.99 8.93
CA GLY A 184 -32.08 13.85 8.54
C GLY A 184 -32.90 13.32 7.35
N MET A 185 -34.09 13.87 7.20
CA MET A 185 -35.20 13.34 6.40
C MET A 185 -35.01 13.48 4.88
N SER A 186 -34.22 12.59 4.25
CA SER A 186 -34.26 12.39 2.79
C SER A 186 -35.28 11.31 2.44
N SER A 187 -36.51 11.73 2.21
CA SER A 187 -37.62 10.93 1.72
C SER A 187 -37.67 11.00 0.19
N LEU A 188 -37.31 9.92 -0.52
CA LEU A 188 -37.77 9.64 -1.90
C LEU A 188 -37.48 8.21 -2.43
N VAL A 189 -37.01 7.25 -1.63
CA VAL A 189 -36.93 5.83 -2.03
C VAL A 189 -37.34 4.90 -0.88
N SER A 190 -38.02 3.81 -1.24
CA SER A 190 -38.64 2.78 -0.40
C SER A 190 -37.66 2.05 0.55
N GLN A 191 -37.99 2.02 1.85
CA GLN A 191 -37.34 1.27 2.95
C GLN A 191 -35.85 1.54 3.25
N ASN A 192 -35.55 2.71 3.84
CA ASN A 192 -34.23 3.02 4.43
C ASN A 192 -34.13 2.52 5.88
N ASN A 193 -33.77 1.25 6.08
CA ASN A 193 -33.30 0.75 7.38
C ASN A 193 -31.78 0.89 7.46
N PRO A 194 -31.21 1.24 8.63
CA PRO A 194 -29.76 1.24 8.81
C PRO A 194 -29.20 -0.19 8.71
N LEU A 195 -27.95 -0.29 8.26
CA LEU A 195 -27.23 -1.56 8.23
C LEU A 195 -26.96 -2.02 9.66
N VAL A 196 -27.37 -3.23 10.00
CA VAL A 196 -27.11 -3.79 11.33
C VAL A 196 -25.95 -4.76 11.23
N ILE A 197 -24.94 -4.54 12.07
CA ILE A 197 -23.76 -5.40 12.18
C ILE A 197 -23.71 -5.92 13.61
N ILE A 198 -23.78 -7.22 13.80
CA ILE A 198 -23.60 -7.85 15.12
C ILE A 198 -22.30 -8.62 15.09
N ASP A 199 -21.36 -8.30 15.99
CA ASP A 199 -20.10 -9.05 16.14
C ASP A 199 -19.31 -9.18 14.82
N GLY A 200 -19.35 -8.13 14.00
CA GLY A 200 -18.69 -8.07 12.69
C GLY A 200 -19.49 -8.65 11.52
N ALA A 201 -20.63 -9.30 11.76
CA ALA A 201 -21.49 -9.85 10.71
C ALA A 201 -22.68 -8.92 10.38
N ILE A 202 -22.89 -8.65 9.09
CA ILE A 202 -24.09 -7.94 8.62
C ILE A 202 -25.30 -8.85 8.79
N VAL A 203 -26.33 -8.38 9.49
CA VAL A 203 -27.56 -9.14 9.74
C VAL A 203 -28.80 -8.40 9.23
N PRO A 204 -29.90 -9.13 8.93
CA PRO A 204 -31.19 -8.50 8.65
C PRO A 204 -31.64 -7.60 9.81
N TYR A 205 -32.23 -6.44 9.49
CA TYR A 205 -32.61 -5.42 10.50
C TYR A 205 -33.51 -5.97 11.63
N ASN A 206 -34.46 -6.85 11.31
CA ASN A 206 -35.35 -7.51 12.27
C ASN A 206 -34.63 -8.48 13.24
N THR A 207 -33.38 -8.85 12.97
CA THR A 207 -32.56 -9.68 13.87
C THR A 207 -32.29 -8.98 15.20
N MET A 208 -32.33 -7.63 15.23
CA MET A 208 -32.24 -6.85 16.48
C MET A 208 -33.40 -7.15 17.44
N GLU A 209 -34.59 -7.45 16.93
CA GLU A 209 -35.79 -7.67 17.75
C GLU A 209 -35.68 -8.95 18.59
N CYS A 210 -34.86 -9.91 18.13
CA CYS A 210 -34.63 -11.20 18.78
C CYS A 210 -33.40 -11.21 19.73
N LEU A 211 -32.63 -10.12 19.79
CA LEU A 211 -31.44 -10.05 20.64
C LEU A 211 -31.80 -9.83 22.11
N ASN A 212 -31.22 -10.64 22.99
CA ASN A 212 -31.37 -10.47 24.43
C ASN A 212 -30.55 -9.25 24.91
N PRO A 213 -31.18 -8.19 25.47
CA PRO A 213 -30.47 -6.99 25.91
C PRO A 213 -29.36 -7.24 26.93
N ASN A 214 -29.43 -8.33 27.70
CA ASN A 214 -28.41 -8.68 28.69
C ASN A 214 -27.09 -9.19 28.07
N GLN A 215 -27.13 -9.66 26.83
CA GLN A 215 -25.96 -10.18 26.10
C GLN A 215 -25.21 -9.09 25.33
N ILE A 216 -25.75 -7.87 25.27
CA ILE A 216 -25.14 -6.75 24.56
C ILE A 216 -24.06 -6.12 25.44
N GLN A 217 -22.85 -6.00 24.88
CA GLN A 217 -21.72 -5.31 25.51
C GLN A 217 -21.75 -3.82 25.16
N SER A 218 -21.96 -3.51 23.87
CA SER A 218 -22.13 -2.14 23.43
C SER A 218 -22.93 -2.07 22.13
N ILE A 219 -23.58 -0.92 21.92
CA ILE A 219 -24.19 -0.54 20.66
C ILE A 219 -23.51 0.75 20.22
N ASP A 220 -22.89 0.72 19.05
CA ASP A 220 -22.27 1.86 18.39
C ASP A 220 -23.13 2.22 17.17
N VAL A 221 -23.38 3.51 16.97
CA VAL A 221 -24.13 3.99 15.82
C VAL A 221 -23.22 4.91 15.02
N LEU A 222 -22.85 4.45 13.82
CA LEU A 222 -22.13 5.26 12.85
C LEU A 222 -23.11 6.04 11.99
N LYS A 223 -22.77 7.31 11.76
CA LYS A 223 -23.59 8.26 10.99
C LYS A 223 -22.80 8.78 9.80
N ASP A 224 -23.54 9.15 8.77
CA ASP A 224 -23.06 9.94 7.64
C ASP A 224 -21.76 9.37 7.02
N VAL A 225 -20.75 10.22 6.84
CA VAL A 225 -19.51 9.95 6.09
C VAL A 225 -18.72 8.76 6.64
N ALA A 226 -18.73 8.53 7.96
CA ALA A 226 -18.01 7.44 8.60
C ALA A 226 -18.59 6.05 8.29
N SER A 227 -19.90 5.99 8.03
CA SER A 227 -20.59 4.76 7.64
C SER A 227 -20.32 4.39 6.18
N THR A 228 -20.37 5.38 5.29
CA THR A 228 -20.17 5.19 3.85
C THR A 228 -18.71 4.94 3.49
N ALA A 229 -17.76 5.56 4.21
CA ALA A 229 -16.33 5.34 4.04
C ALA A 229 -15.89 3.90 4.34
N ILE A 230 -16.60 3.20 5.23
CA ILE A 230 -16.26 1.84 5.67
C ILE A 230 -17.16 0.79 4.97
N TYR A 231 -18.44 1.07 4.79
CA TYR A 231 -19.44 0.09 4.31
C TYR A 231 -20.08 0.44 2.96
N GLY A 232 -19.58 1.46 2.27
CA GLY A 232 -20.07 1.91 0.97
C GLY A 232 -21.54 2.33 1.00
N THR A 233 -22.24 2.20 -0.13
CA THR A 233 -23.65 2.61 -0.29
C THR A 233 -24.61 1.93 0.68
N ARG A 234 -24.26 0.76 1.23
CA ARG A 234 -25.06 0.04 2.24
C ARG A 234 -25.06 0.72 3.60
N GLY A 235 -24.04 1.53 3.90
CA GLY A 235 -23.97 2.36 5.11
C GLY A 235 -24.64 3.73 4.99
N ALA A 236 -25.19 4.08 3.82
CA ALA A 236 -25.74 5.42 3.54
C ALA A 236 -26.94 5.81 4.42
N SER A 237 -27.68 4.82 4.94
CA SER A 237 -28.78 5.03 5.91
C SER A 237 -28.32 4.92 7.38
N GLY A 238 -27.01 4.95 7.63
CA GLY A 238 -26.38 4.72 8.94
C GLY A 238 -26.08 3.25 9.21
N VAL A 239 -25.15 2.99 10.14
CA VAL A 239 -24.77 1.62 10.57
C VAL A 239 -24.92 1.49 12.08
N ILE A 240 -25.62 0.46 12.52
CA ILE A 240 -25.72 0.07 13.93
C ILE A 240 -24.80 -1.13 14.15
N LEU A 241 -23.72 -0.94 14.89
CA LEU A 241 -22.81 -1.99 15.31
C LEU A 241 -23.19 -2.43 16.72
N ILE A 242 -23.54 -3.69 16.88
CA ILE A 242 -23.83 -4.31 18.17
C ILE A 242 -22.67 -5.25 18.48
N SER A 243 -21.92 -4.95 19.53
CA SER A 243 -20.97 -5.89 20.10
C SER A 243 -21.66 -6.64 21.24
N THR A 244 -21.69 -7.95 21.16
CA THR A 244 -22.15 -8.79 22.25
C THR A 244 -20.99 -9.10 23.19
N LYS A 245 -21.30 -9.41 24.46
CA LYS A 245 -20.32 -9.79 25.47
C LYS A 245 -19.52 -11.05 25.10
N ASN A 246 -19.94 -11.77 24.06
CA ASN A 246 -19.29 -12.99 23.59
C ASN A 246 -18.21 -12.73 22.52
N HIS A 247 -18.11 -11.52 21.94
CA HIS A 247 -17.19 -11.23 20.82
C HIS A 247 -15.77 -10.87 21.26
N SER A 248 -15.59 -10.15 22.38
CA SER A 248 -14.24 -9.96 22.97
C SER A 248 -13.64 -11.29 23.46
N GLU A 249 -14.50 -12.27 23.71
CA GLU A 249 -14.11 -13.64 23.99
C GLU A 249 -13.77 -14.44 22.70
N SER A 250 -14.32 -14.10 21.52
CA SER A 250 -14.26 -14.98 20.33
C SER A 250 -12.90 -15.06 19.63
N LYS A 251 -12.10 -13.97 19.56
CA LYS A 251 -10.71 -14.08 19.03
C LYS A 251 -9.79 -14.93 19.91
N ALA A 252 -10.05 -15.00 21.22
CA ALA A 252 -9.37 -15.92 22.14
C ALA A 252 -9.98 -17.34 22.11
N GLN A 253 -11.22 -17.48 21.62
CA GLN A 253 -12.04 -18.69 21.60
C GLN A 253 -12.33 -19.23 20.18
N ALA A 254 -11.44 -19.02 19.20
CA ALA A 254 -11.58 -19.67 17.90
C ALA A 254 -11.64 -21.21 18.08
N PRO A 255 -12.53 -21.92 17.35
CA PRO A 255 -12.60 -23.37 17.43
C PRO A 255 -11.27 -23.99 16.93
N LEU A 256 -10.95 -25.17 17.44
CA LEU A 256 -9.87 -25.98 16.90
C LEU A 256 -10.26 -26.43 15.49
N TYR A 257 -9.43 -26.18 14.47
CA TYR A 257 -9.63 -26.83 13.18
C TYR A 257 -8.88 -28.16 13.16
N ILE A 258 -9.51 -29.21 12.66
CA ILE A 258 -8.88 -30.49 12.38
C ILE A 258 -9.15 -30.78 10.90
N VAL A 259 -8.10 -30.92 10.09
CA VAL A 259 -8.26 -31.27 8.67
C VAL A 259 -7.61 -32.63 8.43
N ASP A 260 -8.35 -33.56 7.84
CA ASP A 260 -7.92 -34.94 7.60
C ASP A 260 -7.29 -35.62 8.83
N GLY A 261 -7.89 -35.37 9.99
CA GLY A 261 -7.44 -35.93 11.27
C GLY A 261 -6.24 -35.21 11.91
N GLN A 262 -5.72 -34.13 11.30
CA GLN A 262 -4.61 -33.34 11.85
C GLN A 262 -5.11 -32.02 12.46
N PRO A 263 -4.80 -31.73 13.75
CA PRO A 263 -5.15 -30.46 14.36
C PRO A 263 -4.30 -29.32 13.79
N ILE A 264 -4.95 -28.22 13.44
CA ILE A 264 -4.35 -27.03 12.85
C ILE A 264 -4.00 -26.04 13.96
N LYS A 265 -2.77 -25.52 13.93
CA LYS A 265 -2.36 -24.45 14.84
C LYS A 265 -3.18 -23.19 14.56
N LYS A 266 -3.55 -22.46 15.61
CA LYS A 266 -4.37 -21.25 15.52
C LYS A 266 -3.81 -20.19 14.56
N GLU A 267 -2.48 -20.08 14.50
CA GLU A 267 -1.77 -19.17 13.57
C GLU A 267 -2.07 -19.47 12.10
N ASN A 268 -2.53 -20.68 11.77
CA ASN A 268 -2.80 -21.15 10.40
C ASN A 268 -4.31 -21.23 10.09
N ASN A 269 -5.18 -20.69 10.95
CA ASN A 269 -6.63 -20.75 10.74
C ASN A 269 -7.06 -20.07 9.41
N TYR A 270 -6.32 -19.05 8.95
CA TYR A 270 -6.56 -18.37 7.66
C TYR A 270 -6.41 -19.31 6.45
N ILE A 271 -5.59 -20.36 6.57
CA ILE A 271 -5.38 -21.36 5.51
C ILE A 271 -6.64 -22.20 5.32
N ILE A 272 -7.42 -22.39 6.37
CA ILE A 272 -8.67 -23.16 6.34
C ILE A 272 -9.76 -22.43 5.57
N GLU A 273 -9.78 -21.10 5.68
CA GLU A 273 -10.68 -20.24 4.91
C GLU A 273 -10.29 -20.16 3.42
N SER A 274 -9.06 -20.58 3.08
CA SER A 274 -8.55 -20.63 1.71
C SER A 274 -8.63 -22.00 1.04
N ILE A 275 -9.10 -23.05 1.74
CA ILE A 275 -9.34 -24.36 1.12
C ILE A 275 -10.52 -24.20 0.14
N PRO A 276 -10.34 -24.49 -1.16
CA PRO A 276 -11.45 -24.44 -2.11
C PRO A 276 -12.60 -25.35 -1.67
N GLU A 277 -13.85 -24.90 -1.79
CA GLU A 277 -15.01 -25.75 -1.45
C GLU A 277 -15.03 -27.05 -2.30
N SER A 278 -14.46 -27.00 -3.51
CA SER A 278 -14.29 -28.17 -4.38
C SER A 278 -13.38 -29.26 -3.81
N ASP A 279 -12.53 -28.91 -2.84
CA ASP A 279 -11.54 -29.81 -2.26
C ASP A 279 -12.03 -30.41 -0.92
N ILE A 280 -13.16 -29.91 -0.41
CA ILE A 280 -13.76 -30.32 0.85
C ILE A 280 -14.81 -31.41 0.59
N ASP A 281 -14.53 -32.61 1.08
CA ASP A 281 -15.48 -33.73 1.07
C ASP A 281 -16.56 -33.56 2.15
N SER A 282 -16.16 -33.12 3.35
CA SER A 282 -17.10 -32.83 4.44
C SER A 282 -16.56 -31.81 5.43
N LYS A 283 -17.48 -31.04 6.03
CA LYS A 283 -17.19 -30.09 7.10
C LYS A 283 -18.19 -30.28 8.24
N VAL A 284 -17.69 -30.63 9.43
CA VAL A 284 -18.50 -30.92 10.61
C VAL A 284 -18.09 -30.00 11.75
N GLU A 285 -19.06 -29.28 12.30
CA GLU A 285 -18.83 -28.38 13.43
C GLU A 285 -19.29 -29.02 14.74
N TYR A 286 -18.42 -28.97 15.75
CA TYR A 286 -18.66 -29.46 17.10
C TYR A 286 -18.71 -28.30 18.09
N GLY A 287 -19.79 -28.23 18.86
CA GLY A 287 -19.94 -27.26 19.95
C GLY A 287 -18.93 -27.50 21.08
N LYS A 288 -18.75 -26.50 21.95
CA LYS A 288 -17.72 -26.49 23.02
C LYS A 288 -17.71 -27.74 23.91
N GLY A 289 -18.89 -28.31 24.23
CA GLY A 289 -19.02 -29.53 25.03
C GLY A 289 -18.56 -30.76 24.26
N ASP A 290 -19.24 -31.05 23.15
CA ASP A 290 -18.96 -32.22 22.29
C ASP A 290 -17.52 -32.23 21.75
N ALA A 291 -16.99 -31.05 21.40
CA ALA A 291 -15.62 -30.90 20.94
C ALA A 291 -14.59 -31.22 22.03
N LYS A 292 -14.85 -30.76 23.27
CA LYS A 292 -13.98 -31.04 24.41
C LYS A 292 -14.02 -32.52 24.80
N ASP A 293 -15.17 -33.17 24.69
CA ASP A 293 -15.33 -34.59 24.98
C ASP A 293 -14.67 -35.48 23.91
N LYS A 294 -14.72 -35.08 22.63
CA LYS A 294 -14.12 -35.82 21.52
C LYS A 294 -12.63 -35.54 21.28
N PHE A 295 -12.19 -34.29 21.42
CA PHE A 295 -10.84 -33.83 21.03
C PHE A 295 -10.04 -33.28 22.22
N GLY A 296 -10.57 -33.34 23.44
CA GLY A 296 -9.87 -32.97 24.66
C GLY A 296 -9.74 -31.47 24.90
N LYS A 297 -8.88 -31.10 25.86
CA LYS A 297 -8.74 -29.72 26.35
C LYS A 297 -8.30 -28.70 25.28
N ILE A 298 -7.69 -29.17 24.18
CA ILE A 298 -7.28 -28.33 23.05
C ILE A 298 -8.48 -27.76 22.27
N ALA A 299 -9.62 -28.46 22.29
CA ALA A 299 -10.86 -28.04 21.64
C ALA A 299 -11.87 -27.40 22.60
N LYS A 300 -11.39 -26.83 23.71
CA LYS A 300 -12.21 -26.18 24.77
C LYS A 300 -13.11 -25.04 24.26
N HIS A 301 -12.91 -24.59 23.03
CA HIS A 301 -13.65 -23.51 22.39
C HIS A 301 -14.45 -23.94 21.15
N GLY A 302 -14.65 -25.25 20.96
CA GLY A 302 -15.30 -25.83 19.78
C GLY A 302 -14.27 -26.48 18.84
N CYS A 303 -14.75 -27.26 17.88
CA CYS A 303 -13.90 -27.90 16.87
C CYS A 303 -14.60 -27.92 15.52
N VAL A 304 -13.91 -27.63 14.43
CA VAL A 304 -14.38 -27.81 13.06
C VAL A 304 -13.52 -28.88 12.41
N VAL A 305 -14.13 -30.01 12.06
CA VAL A 305 -13.46 -31.12 11.38
C VAL A 305 -13.75 -31.03 9.90
N ILE A 306 -12.71 -30.94 9.08
CA ILE A 306 -12.79 -30.90 7.63
C ILE A 306 -12.13 -32.17 7.10
N THR A 307 -12.81 -32.87 6.19
CA THR A 307 -12.24 -33.96 5.41
C THR A 307 -12.08 -33.47 3.99
N THR A 308 -10.90 -33.63 3.41
CA THR A 308 -10.63 -33.29 2.01
C THR A 308 -10.72 -34.54 1.13
N HIS A 309 -11.00 -34.36 -0.16
CA HIS A 309 -11.06 -35.50 -1.10
C HIS A 309 -9.74 -36.25 -1.25
N GLN A 310 -8.60 -35.60 -0.97
CA GLN A 310 -7.27 -36.22 -1.12
C GLN A 310 -6.87 -37.03 0.11
N GLY A 311 -7.39 -36.70 1.29
CA GLY A 311 -6.89 -37.20 2.57
C GLY A 311 -5.44 -36.75 2.84
N ASN A 312 -5.04 -36.73 4.11
CA ASN A 312 -3.72 -36.24 4.54
C ASN A 312 -3.41 -34.77 4.22
N PHE A 313 -4.37 -33.87 4.40
CA PHE A 313 -4.14 -32.42 4.36
C PHE A 313 -2.92 -32.04 5.20
N ARG A 314 -1.90 -31.52 4.52
CA ARG A 314 -0.75 -30.91 5.15
C ARG A 314 -0.91 -29.42 4.98
N ILE A 315 -0.74 -28.68 6.08
CA ILE A 315 -0.49 -27.25 6.00
C ILE A 315 0.88 -27.09 5.34
N GLN A 316 0.88 -26.98 4.02
CA GLN A 316 2.05 -26.55 3.29
C GLN A 316 1.96 -25.03 3.20
N ASN A 317 2.40 -24.35 4.27
CA ASN A 317 2.91 -23.00 4.05
C ASN A 317 4.22 -23.20 3.29
N ASN A 318 4.15 -23.05 1.98
CA ASN A 318 5.27 -23.22 1.08
C ASN A 318 5.81 -21.85 0.68
N GLU A 319 5.52 -20.78 1.41
CA GLU A 319 6.19 -19.51 1.18
C GLU A 319 7.69 -19.64 1.47
N SER A 320 8.52 -19.00 0.66
CA SER A 320 9.98 -19.07 0.79
C SER A 320 10.62 -17.71 0.59
N TYR A 321 11.52 -17.36 1.49
CA TYR A 321 12.29 -16.13 1.50
C TYR A 321 13.78 -16.45 1.50
N ALA A 322 14.61 -15.59 0.91
CA ALA A 322 16.05 -15.73 0.98
C ALA A 322 16.52 -15.38 2.41
N VAL A 323 17.46 -16.15 2.95
CA VAL A 323 18.04 -15.86 4.28
C VAL A 323 18.76 -14.52 4.22
N ILE A 324 18.48 -13.63 5.17
CA ILE A 324 19.11 -12.31 5.24
C ILE A 324 20.14 -12.26 6.37
N GLU A 325 21.41 -12.10 6.01
CA GLU A 325 22.48 -11.78 6.96
C GLU A 325 22.61 -10.27 7.11
N GLU A 326 22.07 -9.73 8.20
CA GLU A 326 22.08 -8.29 8.47
C GLU A 326 23.49 -7.68 8.42
N ASN A 327 23.62 -6.59 7.63
CA ASN A 327 24.84 -5.81 7.51
C ASN A 327 25.36 -5.36 8.88
N SER A 328 26.67 -5.52 9.11
CA SER A 328 27.34 -5.15 10.35
C SER A 328 28.18 -3.88 10.20
N PHE A 329 28.59 -3.28 11.32
CA PHE A 329 29.49 -2.13 11.29
C PHE A 329 30.88 -2.52 10.77
N LYS A 330 31.33 -1.83 9.72
CA LYS A 330 32.68 -1.94 9.15
C LYS A 330 33.51 -0.75 9.60
N ARG A 331 34.75 -1.01 10.05
CA ARG A 331 35.71 0.06 10.40
C ARG A 331 36.28 0.67 9.13
N THR A 332 36.19 1.99 9.02
CA THR A 332 36.63 2.75 7.84
C THR A 332 38.13 2.56 7.55
N THR A 333 38.94 2.37 8.59
CA THR A 333 40.39 2.13 8.45
C THR A 333 40.75 0.77 7.85
N LEU A 334 39.81 -0.19 7.86
CA LEU A 334 40.00 -1.53 7.31
C LEU A 334 39.25 -1.72 5.98
N SER A 335 38.04 -1.17 5.89
CA SER A 335 37.18 -1.21 4.72
C SER A 335 36.56 0.18 4.58
N PRO A 336 37.18 1.09 3.80
CA PRO A 336 36.66 2.46 3.61
C PRO A 336 35.54 2.53 2.56
N LEU A 337 35.39 1.48 1.74
CA LEU A 337 34.46 1.41 0.62
C LEU A 337 33.23 0.55 0.95
N SER A 338 32.07 1.01 0.47
CA SER A 338 30.82 0.25 0.49
C SER A 338 30.23 0.25 -0.91
N THR A 339 30.24 -0.92 -1.56
CA THR A 339 29.75 -1.07 -2.94
C THR A 339 28.49 -1.93 -2.99
N PHE A 340 27.46 -1.46 -3.70
CA PHE A 340 26.19 -2.17 -3.87
C PHE A 340 25.51 -1.81 -5.19
N SER A 341 24.68 -2.72 -5.69
CA SER A 341 23.79 -2.47 -6.83
C SER A 341 22.52 -1.76 -6.38
N ILE A 342 21.96 -0.97 -7.29
CA ILE A 342 20.65 -0.35 -7.07
C ILE A 342 19.57 -1.20 -7.71
N ASP A 343 18.56 -1.57 -6.93
CA ASP A 343 17.29 -2.07 -7.42
C ASP A 343 16.14 -1.37 -6.67
N VAL A 344 14.96 -1.27 -7.28
CA VAL A 344 13.79 -0.55 -6.74
C VAL A 344 12.60 -1.50 -6.57
N ASP A 345 12.89 -2.73 -6.14
CA ASP A 345 11.85 -3.67 -5.74
C ASP A 345 11.11 -3.18 -4.50
N LYS A 346 9.83 -3.55 -4.42
CA LYS A 346 8.88 -3.05 -3.40
C LYS A 346 8.02 -4.16 -2.80
N ALA A 347 8.26 -5.40 -3.20
CA ALA A 347 7.42 -6.55 -2.89
C ALA A 347 7.35 -6.84 -1.39
N SER A 348 8.45 -6.68 -0.68
CA SER A 348 8.57 -6.94 0.76
C SER A 348 7.58 -6.10 1.57
N TYR A 349 7.44 -4.80 1.28
CA TYR A 349 6.51 -3.94 2.02
C TYR A 349 5.06 -4.42 1.88
N SER A 350 4.62 -4.67 0.65
CA SER A 350 3.25 -5.12 0.36
C SER A 350 2.99 -6.52 0.94
N ASN A 351 4.00 -7.38 0.95
CA ASN A 351 3.92 -8.69 1.59
C ASN A 351 3.80 -8.59 3.13
N ILE A 352 4.60 -7.73 3.77
CA ILE A 352 4.50 -7.43 5.21
C ILE A 352 3.14 -6.82 5.53
N ARG A 353 2.65 -5.89 4.71
CA ARG A 353 1.33 -5.29 4.86
C ARG A 353 0.25 -6.35 4.88
N ARG A 354 0.27 -7.26 3.90
CA ARG A 354 -0.63 -8.41 3.85
C ARG A 354 -0.55 -9.26 5.12
N MET A 355 0.66 -9.58 5.58
CA MET A 355 0.84 -10.39 6.79
C MET A 355 0.20 -9.71 8.01
N ILE A 356 0.48 -8.42 8.23
CA ILE A 356 -0.09 -7.66 9.36
C ILE A 356 -1.61 -7.56 9.25
N ASN A 357 -2.14 -7.23 8.07
CA ASN A 357 -3.58 -7.08 7.86
C ASN A 357 -4.36 -8.39 8.05
N ASN A 358 -3.73 -9.53 7.75
CA ASN A 358 -4.32 -10.85 7.95
C ASN A 358 -3.98 -11.46 9.34
N GLY A 359 -3.26 -10.73 10.20
CA GLY A 359 -2.84 -11.22 11.51
C GLY A 359 -1.87 -12.40 11.46
N MET A 360 -1.09 -12.50 10.39
CA MET A 360 -0.05 -13.52 10.20
C MET A 360 1.23 -13.15 10.94
N ALA A 361 1.97 -14.16 11.37
CA ALA A 361 3.34 -13.95 11.85
C ALA A 361 4.24 -13.49 10.70
N ILE A 362 5.08 -12.50 10.97
CA ILE A 362 6.05 -11.97 10.00
C ILE A 362 7.33 -12.81 10.11
N GLN A 363 7.76 -13.37 8.98
CA GLN A 363 9.05 -14.04 8.90
C GLN A 363 10.16 -12.99 8.79
N PRO A 364 11.22 -13.02 9.61
CA PRO A 364 12.30 -12.03 9.54
C PRO A 364 12.94 -11.90 8.16
N ASP A 365 13.09 -13.02 7.45
CA ASP A 365 13.66 -13.07 6.09
C ASP A 365 12.72 -12.49 5.01
N ALA A 366 11.44 -12.25 5.33
CA ALA A 366 10.54 -11.53 4.45
C ALA A 366 10.72 -9.99 4.54
N VAL A 367 11.53 -9.51 5.49
CA VAL A 367 11.73 -8.09 5.81
C VAL A 367 13.00 -7.56 5.16
N LYS A 368 12.83 -6.99 3.97
CA LYS A 368 13.89 -6.29 3.22
C LYS A 368 13.74 -4.80 3.43
N ILE A 369 14.59 -4.24 4.28
CA ILE A 369 14.45 -2.87 4.78
C ILE A 369 14.58 -1.86 3.62
N GLU A 370 15.44 -2.13 2.66
CA GLU A 370 15.62 -1.34 1.45
C GLU A 370 14.34 -1.26 0.62
N GLU A 371 13.63 -2.37 0.41
CA GLU A 371 12.37 -2.36 -0.34
C GLU A 371 11.26 -1.64 0.44
N MET A 372 11.25 -1.76 1.78
CA MET A 372 10.33 -1.02 2.62
C MET A 372 10.54 0.49 2.54
N ILE A 373 11.79 0.95 2.60
CA ILE A 373 12.14 2.36 2.44
C ILE A 373 11.73 2.83 1.04
N ASN A 374 12.15 2.11 0.00
CA ASN A 374 11.92 2.50 -1.39
C ASN A 374 10.46 2.32 -1.87
N TYR A 375 9.58 1.72 -1.06
CA TYR A 375 8.15 1.69 -1.35
C TYR A 375 7.54 3.11 -1.38
N PHE A 376 8.08 4.04 -0.58
CA PHE A 376 7.55 5.39 -0.44
C PHE A 376 8.24 6.38 -1.36
N ASP A 377 7.49 7.41 -1.76
CA ASP A 377 8.03 8.53 -2.52
C ASP A 377 8.74 9.51 -1.59
N TYR A 378 9.86 10.05 -2.04
CA TYR A 378 10.64 11.09 -1.37
C TYR A 378 10.86 12.25 -2.32
N GLU A 379 10.99 13.46 -1.78
CA GLU A 379 11.13 14.68 -2.56
C GLU A 379 12.60 14.93 -2.91
N TYR A 380 13.00 14.44 -4.09
CA TYR A 380 14.31 14.70 -4.64
C TYR A 380 14.22 15.64 -5.86
N PRO A 381 14.97 16.75 -5.89
CA PRO A 381 15.04 17.61 -7.06
C PRO A 381 15.48 16.83 -8.32
N GLN A 382 14.80 17.12 -9.45
CA GLN A 382 15.12 16.54 -10.75
C GLN A 382 16.54 16.91 -11.22
N PRO A 383 17.23 16.04 -11.96
CA PRO A 383 18.55 16.33 -12.50
C PRO A 383 18.53 17.51 -13.48
N THR A 384 19.44 18.46 -13.27
CA THR A 384 19.61 19.66 -14.12
C THR A 384 20.84 19.60 -15.03
N GLY A 385 21.75 18.65 -14.77
CA GLY A 385 23.00 18.48 -15.52
C GLY A 385 22.87 17.66 -16.79
N VAL A 386 24.02 17.28 -17.34
CA VAL A 386 24.12 16.44 -18.56
C VAL A 386 23.73 14.97 -18.31
N HIS A 387 23.81 14.54 -17.05
CA HIS A 387 23.44 13.18 -16.63
C HIS A 387 21.95 13.13 -16.28
N PRO A 388 21.25 12.02 -16.58
CA PRO A 388 19.83 11.87 -16.25
C PRO A 388 19.60 11.45 -14.79
N PHE A 389 20.56 11.75 -13.90
CA PHE A 389 20.53 11.38 -12.48
C PHE A 389 21.05 12.52 -11.61
N ALA A 390 20.44 12.70 -10.44
CA ALA A 390 20.93 13.58 -9.39
C ALA A 390 21.10 12.79 -8.08
N ILE A 391 22.21 13.06 -7.39
CA ILE A 391 22.54 12.47 -6.09
C ILE A 391 22.26 13.54 -5.04
N HIS A 392 21.53 13.16 -4.00
CA HIS A 392 21.16 13.99 -2.87
C HIS A 392 21.62 13.32 -1.60
N THR A 393 22.22 14.07 -0.69
CA THR A 393 22.73 13.52 0.57
C THR A 393 22.29 14.37 1.75
N GLU A 394 21.99 13.71 2.86
CA GLU A 394 21.58 14.35 4.10
C GLU A 394 22.18 13.58 5.28
N VAL A 395 22.63 14.32 6.31
CA VAL A 395 23.23 13.75 7.52
C VAL A 395 22.54 14.35 8.74
N ALA A 396 22.00 13.51 9.60
CA ALA A 396 21.30 13.90 10.81
C ALA A 396 21.71 13.03 12.01
N GLN A 397 21.27 13.41 13.21
CA GLN A 397 21.40 12.56 14.39
C GLN A 397 20.58 11.28 14.23
N THR A 398 21.14 10.11 14.57
CA THR A 398 20.38 8.85 14.52
C THR A 398 19.25 8.86 15.57
N PRO A 399 17.99 8.57 15.21
CA PRO A 399 16.88 8.64 16.15
C PRO A 399 16.91 7.60 17.28
N TRP A 400 17.49 6.43 17.03
CA TRP A 400 17.57 5.33 17.99
C TRP A 400 18.93 5.24 18.71
N HIS A 401 19.90 6.11 18.41
CA HIS A 401 21.23 6.05 19.02
C HIS A 401 21.90 7.43 19.10
N ASN A 402 22.34 7.84 20.29
CA ASN A 402 22.87 9.18 20.52
C ASN A 402 24.30 9.38 19.98
N ASP A 403 25.12 8.33 19.96
CA ASP A 403 26.52 8.44 19.49
C ASP A 403 26.72 8.13 18.00
N THR A 404 25.65 7.86 17.24
CA THR A 404 25.73 7.63 15.78
C THR A 404 24.99 8.70 15.01
N ARG A 405 25.33 8.87 13.73
CA ARG A 405 24.62 9.74 12.80
C ARG A 405 23.96 8.87 11.72
N ILE A 406 22.81 9.30 11.24
CA ILE A 406 22.14 8.68 10.11
C ILE A 406 22.45 9.49 8.84
N VAL A 407 22.77 8.77 7.78
CA VAL A 407 23.08 9.32 6.46
C VAL A 407 22.06 8.78 5.49
N LYS A 408 21.43 9.68 4.72
CA LYS A 408 20.52 9.34 3.62
C LYS A 408 21.19 9.71 2.31
N ILE A 409 21.26 8.75 1.39
CA ILE A 409 21.69 8.93 0.01
C ILE A 409 20.47 8.71 -0.87
N GLY A 410 19.94 9.79 -1.43
CA GLY A 410 18.84 9.79 -2.38
C GLY A 410 19.36 9.90 -3.82
N LEU A 411 18.75 9.15 -4.73
CA LEU A 411 19.00 9.24 -6.16
C LEU A 411 17.69 9.59 -6.86
N GLN A 412 17.71 10.59 -7.74
CA GLN A 412 16.59 10.95 -8.61
C GLN A 412 16.94 10.70 -10.07
N GLY A 413 16.27 9.72 -10.68
CA GLY A 413 16.25 9.54 -12.12
C GLY A 413 15.39 10.59 -12.81
N LYS A 414 15.81 11.04 -14.00
CA LYS A 414 15.05 12.01 -14.79
C LYS A 414 13.67 11.46 -15.13
N THR A 415 12.63 12.25 -14.86
CA THR A 415 11.27 11.96 -15.30
C THR A 415 11.08 12.40 -16.75
N TYR A 416 10.61 11.48 -17.59
CA TYR A 416 10.18 11.74 -18.96
C TYR A 416 8.66 11.86 -19.03
N GLY A 417 8.17 12.72 -19.91
CA GLY A 417 6.73 12.86 -20.14
C GLY A 417 6.15 11.59 -20.75
N TYR A 418 4.89 11.29 -20.45
CA TYR A 418 4.21 10.09 -20.98
C TYR A 418 4.21 10.03 -22.53
N GLU A 419 4.17 11.18 -23.20
CA GLU A 419 4.26 11.28 -24.66
C GLU A 419 5.68 11.06 -25.21
N GLU A 420 6.71 11.18 -24.37
CA GLU A 420 8.11 10.97 -24.75
C GLU A 420 8.52 9.48 -24.62
N LEU A 421 7.67 8.66 -23.99
CA LEU A 421 7.96 7.24 -23.79
C LEU A 421 7.89 6.46 -25.11
N PRO A 422 8.81 5.54 -25.38
CA PRO A 422 8.79 4.74 -26.60
C PRO A 422 7.57 3.79 -26.62
N PRO A 423 7.08 3.39 -27.81
CA PRO A 423 5.97 2.43 -27.92
C PRO A 423 6.31 1.09 -27.27
N SER A 424 5.34 0.51 -26.54
CA SER A 424 5.51 -0.76 -25.81
C SER A 424 4.96 -1.96 -26.58
N ASN A 425 5.64 -3.10 -26.44
CA ASN A 425 5.22 -4.43 -26.84
C ASN A 425 5.24 -5.30 -25.58
N LEU A 426 4.07 -5.50 -24.98
CA LEU A 426 3.92 -6.18 -23.70
C LEU A 426 3.33 -7.57 -23.93
N THR A 427 4.01 -8.62 -23.46
CA THR A 427 3.48 -9.98 -23.45
C THR A 427 3.14 -10.37 -22.03
N PHE A 428 1.85 -10.48 -21.74
CA PHE A 428 1.36 -10.97 -20.45
C PHE A 428 1.51 -12.48 -20.42
N LEU A 429 2.32 -13.00 -19.49
CA LEU A 429 2.45 -14.40 -19.19
C LEU A 429 1.70 -14.69 -17.88
N VAL A 430 0.49 -15.22 -18.01
CA VAL A 430 -0.46 -15.35 -16.89
C VAL A 430 -0.55 -16.79 -16.43
N ASP A 431 -0.32 -17.01 -15.14
CA ASP A 431 -0.63 -18.26 -14.46
C ASP A 431 -2.14 -18.44 -14.35
N VAL A 432 -2.66 -19.53 -14.91
CA VAL A 432 -4.07 -19.92 -14.79
C VAL A 432 -4.20 -21.32 -14.20
N SER A 433 -3.22 -21.78 -13.42
CA SER A 433 -3.28 -23.06 -12.72
C SER A 433 -4.43 -23.09 -11.68
N GLY A 434 -4.82 -24.28 -11.23
CA GLY A 434 -5.90 -24.44 -10.26
C GLY A 434 -5.68 -23.69 -8.93
N SER A 435 -4.42 -23.48 -8.53
CA SER A 435 -4.10 -22.71 -7.32
C SER A 435 -4.45 -21.23 -7.44
N MET A 436 -4.61 -20.70 -8.65
CA MET A 436 -4.93 -19.30 -8.93
C MET A 436 -6.42 -18.92 -8.75
N SER A 437 -7.27 -19.87 -8.31
CA SER A 437 -8.72 -19.70 -8.22
C SER A 437 -9.22 -18.74 -7.12
N SER A 438 -8.44 -18.50 -6.06
CA SER A 438 -8.86 -17.66 -4.93
C SER A 438 -8.95 -16.16 -5.29
N GLN A 439 -9.80 -15.40 -4.61
CA GLN A 439 -10.09 -13.98 -4.94
C GLN A 439 -8.86 -13.08 -4.98
N ASN A 440 -7.87 -13.35 -4.14
CA ASN A 440 -6.59 -12.63 -4.08
C ASN A 440 -5.55 -13.09 -5.13
N LYS A 441 -5.92 -13.94 -6.09
CA LYS A 441 -5.05 -14.45 -7.17
C LYS A 441 -5.55 -14.05 -8.54
N LEU A 442 -6.04 -14.98 -9.38
CA LEU A 442 -6.47 -14.66 -10.76
C LEU A 442 -7.55 -13.57 -10.83
N PRO A 443 -8.57 -13.53 -9.95
CA PRO A 443 -9.54 -12.43 -9.94
C PRO A 443 -8.90 -11.06 -9.65
N LEU A 444 -8.00 -10.97 -8.66
CA LEU A 444 -7.23 -9.75 -8.38
C LEU A 444 -6.30 -9.39 -9.55
N LEU A 445 -5.60 -10.37 -10.13
CA LEU A 445 -4.72 -10.21 -11.28
C LEU A 445 -5.47 -9.61 -12.47
N LYS A 446 -6.64 -10.17 -12.81
CA LYS A 446 -7.50 -9.63 -13.88
C LYS A 446 -7.80 -8.16 -13.62
N SER A 447 -8.30 -7.82 -12.43
CA SER A 447 -8.62 -6.43 -12.06
C SER A 447 -7.41 -5.51 -12.14
N ALA A 448 -6.25 -5.97 -11.67
CA ALA A 448 -5.00 -5.22 -11.72
C ALA A 448 -4.55 -4.98 -13.18
N PHE A 449 -4.63 -5.98 -14.05
CA PHE A 449 -4.24 -5.87 -15.46
C PHE A 449 -5.20 -4.98 -16.26
N LYS A 450 -6.46 -4.84 -15.86
CA LYS A 450 -7.36 -3.88 -16.49
C LYS A 450 -6.91 -2.44 -16.28
N LEU A 451 -6.36 -2.10 -15.10
CA LEU A 451 -5.75 -0.79 -14.84
C LEU A 451 -4.64 -0.49 -15.84
N LEU A 452 -3.81 -1.50 -16.13
CA LEU A 452 -2.76 -1.42 -17.12
C LEU A 452 -3.33 -1.26 -18.55
N VAL A 453 -4.30 -2.09 -18.96
CA VAL A 453 -4.90 -2.02 -20.29
C VAL A 453 -5.55 -0.66 -20.56
N ASN A 454 -6.17 -0.07 -19.54
CA ASN A 454 -6.78 1.25 -19.64
C ASN A 454 -5.77 2.38 -19.89
N GLN A 455 -4.50 2.18 -19.55
CA GLN A 455 -3.41 3.12 -19.79
C GLN A 455 -2.63 2.86 -21.08
N LEU A 456 -3.02 1.88 -21.89
CA LEU A 456 -2.33 1.65 -23.17
C LEU A 456 -2.64 2.76 -24.16
N ARG A 457 -1.60 3.19 -24.89
CA ARG A 457 -1.73 4.08 -26.05
C ARG A 457 -2.06 3.26 -27.29
N GLY A 458 -2.55 3.93 -28.32
CA GLY A 458 -2.87 3.27 -29.58
C GLY A 458 -1.68 2.62 -30.28
N GLU A 459 -0.47 3.09 -30.01
CA GLU A 459 0.78 2.54 -30.56
C GLU A 459 1.35 1.38 -29.75
N ASP A 460 0.91 1.18 -28.51
CA ASP A 460 1.30 0.06 -27.68
C ASP A 460 0.60 -1.23 -28.15
N LYS A 461 1.21 -2.38 -27.89
CA LYS A 461 0.66 -3.71 -28.19
C LYS A 461 0.67 -4.60 -26.96
N VAL A 462 -0.38 -5.40 -26.82
CA VAL A 462 -0.49 -6.46 -25.82
C VAL A 462 -0.74 -7.81 -26.48
N SER A 463 -0.03 -8.81 -25.99
CA SER A 463 -0.27 -10.22 -26.23
C SER A 463 -0.55 -10.92 -24.91
N ILE A 464 -1.40 -11.96 -24.89
CA ILE A 464 -1.68 -12.75 -23.69
C ILE A 464 -1.35 -14.21 -23.95
N VAL A 465 -0.41 -14.72 -23.16
CA VAL A 465 -0.01 -16.11 -23.08
C VAL A 465 -0.38 -16.63 -21.70
N VAL A 466 -1.02 -17.79 -21.65
CA VAL A 466 -1.33 -18.46 -20.39
C VAL A 466 -0.52 -19.73 -20.25
N TYR A 467 -0.30 -20.14 -19.01
CA TYR A 467 0.17 -21.48 -18.72
C TYR A 467 -0.64 -22.11 -17.58
N ALA A 468 -1.00 -23.36 -17.80
CA ALA A 468 -1.48 -24.30 -16.81
C ALA A 468 -1.02 -25.70 -17.26
N GLY A 469 -1.91 -26.67 -17.47
CA GLY A 469 -1.51 -28.00 -17.96
C GLY A 469 -0.81 -27.97 -19.34
N ALA A 470 -1.03 -26.89 -20.11
CA ALA A 470 -0.32 -26.56 -21.34
C ALA A 470 -0.12 -25.03 -21.44
N ALA A 471 0.78 -24.61 -22.32
CA ALA A 471 0.95 -23.21 -22.69
C ALA A 471 0.10 -22.86 -23.91
N GLY A 472 -0.53 -21.70 -23.92
CA GLY A 472 -1.39 -21.27 -25.03
C GLY A 472 -1.43 -19.76 -25.21
N VAL A 473 -1.60 -19.32 -26.47
CA VAL A 473 -1.87 -17.91 -26.78
C VAL A 473 -3.37 -17.66 -26.68
N VAL A 474 -3.77 -16.77 -25.79
CA VAL A 474 -5.17 -16.34 -25.62
C VAL A 474 -5.46 -15.10 -26.47
N LEU A 475 -4.46 -14.22 -26.60
CA LEU A 475 -4.57 -13.01 -27.39
C LEU A 475 -3.31 -12.79 -28.22
N GLU A 476 -3.48 -12.83 -29.54
CA GLU A 476 -2.47 -12.39 -30.50
C GLU A 476 -2.21 -10.88 -30.37
N PRO A 477 -1.03 -10.37 -30.76
CA PRO A 477 -0.63 -9.00 -30.55
C PRO A 477 -1.67 -8.00 -31.02
N THR A 478 -2.28 -7.32 -30.05
CA THR A 478 -3.41 -6.43 -30.25
C THR A 478 -3.01 -5.02 -29.81
N SER A 479 -3.27 -4.04 -30.68
CA SER A 479 -3.01 -2.64 -30.39
C SER A 479 -3.85 -2.14 -29.21
N GLY A 480 -3.28 -1.26 -28.39
CA GLY A 480 -3.97 -0.55 -27.32
C GLY A 480 -5.15 0.32 -27.78
N LYS A 481 -5.38 0.49 -29.10
CA LYS A 481 -6.63 1.05 -29.64
C LYS A 481 -7.83 0.14 -29.43
N HIS A 482 -7.61 -1.17 -29.31
CA HIS A 482 -8.66 -2.19 -29.20
C HIS A 482 -8.78 -2.69 -27.76
N LYS A 483 -8.91 -1.76 -26.79
CA LYS A 483 -8.94 -2.07 -25.35
C LYS A 483 -10.00 -3.11 -25.01
N GLU A 484 -11.21 -2.96 -25.53
CA GLU A 484 -12.31 -3.92 -25.31
C GLU A 484 -11.94 -5.36 -25.67
N LYS A 485 -11.23 -5.55 -26.80
CA LYS A 485 -10.76 -6.89 -27.21
C LYS A 485 -9.77 -7.48 -26.21
N ILE A 486 -8.86 -6.65 -25.70
CA ILE A 486 -7.86 -7.06 -24.70
C ILE A 486 -8.56 -7.39 -23.37
N LEU A 487 -9.48 -6.52 -22.93
CA LEU A 487 -10.27 -6.70 -21.70
C LEU A 487 -11.13 -7.98 -21.75
N ASN A 488 -11.78 -8.26 -22.89
CA ASN A 488 -12.56 -9.48 -23.08
C ASN A 488 -11.70 -10.73 -22.99
N ALA A 489 -10.49 -10.71 -23.57
CA ALA A 489 -9.55 -11.82 -23.45
C ALA A 489 -9.09 -12.05 -21.99
N LEU A 490 -8.85 -10.98 -21.22
CA LEU A 490 -8.54 -11.08 -19.79
C LEU A 490 -9.72 -11.61 -18.96
N ASN A 491 -10.93 -11.12 -19.23
CA ASN A 491 -12.13 -11.54 -18.52
C ASN A 491 -12.42 -13.04 -18.72
N GLY A 492 -12.14 -13.56 -19.92
CA GLY A 492 -12.34 -14.97 -20.27
C GLY A 492 -11.31 -15.96 -19.70
N LEU A 493 -10.29 -15.50 -18.96
CA LEU A 493 -9.32 -16.42 -18.33
C LEU A 493 -9.96 -17.22 -17.19
N GLU A 494 -9.72 -18.52 -17.12
CA GLU A 494 -10.25 -19.37 -16.04
C GLU A 494 -9.11 -20.18 -15.43
N SER A 495 -9.14 -20.35 -14.11
CA SER A 495 -8.15 -21.18 -13.41
C SER A 495 -8.48 -22.66 -13.56
N GLY A 496 -7.51 -23.49 -13.95
CA GLY A 496 -7.68 -24.93 -14.00
C GLY A 496 -6.43 -25.68 -14.48
N GLY A 497 -6.29 -26.94 -14.03
CA GLY A 497 -5.18 -27.82 -14.41
C GLY A 497 -3.89 -27.61 -13.60
N SER A 498 -2.88 -28.44 -13.90
CA SER A 498 -1.53 -28.34 -13.33
C SER A 498 -0.78 -27.12 -13.88
N THR A 499 0.47 -26.92 -13.49
CA THR A 499 1.31 -25.81 -13.99
C THR A 499 2.20 -26.32 -15.15
N ALA A 500 2.64 -25.48 -16.10
CA ALA A 500 3.58 -25.78 -17.21
C ALA A 500 4.46 -24.55 -17.56
N GLY A 501 4.97 -23.87 -16.53
CA GLY A 501 5.62 -22.56 -16.65
C GLY A 501 6.76 -22.48 -17.68
N GLY A 502 7.56 -23.55 -17.83
CA GLY A 502 8.69 -23.58 -18.76
C GLY A 502 8.30 -23.51 -20.24
N ALA A 503 7.15 -24.06 -20.62
CA ALA A 503 6.61 -23.91 -21.97
C ALA A 503 6.00 -22.52 -22.17
N GLY A 504 5.33 -22.00 -21.14
CA GLY A 504 4.70 -20.68 -21.14
C GLY A 504 5.69 -19.56 -21.44
N ILE A 505 6.81 -19.53 -20.72
CA ILE A 505 7.82 -18.46 -20.90
C ILE A 505 8.54 -18.52 -22.24
N LYS A 506 8.82 -19.72 -22.77
CA LYS A 506 9.38 -19.87 -24.12
C LYS A 506 8.42 -19.33 -25.18
N LEU A 507 7.13 -19.61 -25.02
CA LEU A 507 6.09 -19.11 -25.91
C LEU A 507 5.93 -17.58 -25.80
N ALA A 508 5.94 -17.03 -24.57
CA ALA A 508 5.88 -15.60 -24.32
C ALA A 508 7.05 -14.85 -24.96
N TYR A 509 8.28 -15.33 -24.76
CA TYR A 509 9.46 -14.74 -25.41
C TYR A 509 9.41 -14.86 -26.93
N LYS A 510 9.00 -16.01 -27.47
CA LYS A 510 8.84 -16.19 -28.92
C LYS A 510 7.89 -15.15 -29.49
N LEU A 511 6.73 -14.94 -28.84
CA LEU A 511 5.73 -13.97 -29.31
C LEU A 511 6.22 -12.53 -29.16
N ALA A 512 6.90 -12.21 -28.06
CA ALA A 512 7.52 -10.90 -27.86
C ALA A 512 8.58 -10.59 -28.94
N GLU A 513 9.44 -11.55 -29.28
CA GLU A 513 10.48 -11.43 -30.30
C GLU A 513 9.89 -11.32 -31.72
N GLN A 514 8.83 -12.08 -32.03
CA GLN A 514 8.16 -12.02 -33.34
C GLN A 514 7.54 -10.65 -33.61
N HIS A 515 7.11 -9.95 -32.57
CA HIS A 515 6.47 -8.63 -32.66
C HIS A 515 7.33 -7.51 -32.06
N PHE A 516 8.65 -7.73 -32.04
CA PHE A 516 9.62 -6.81 -31.47
C PHE A 516 9.51 -5.41 -32.06
N LYS A 517 9.44 -4.41 -31.18
CA LYS A 517 9.47 -2.99 -31.53
C LYS A 517 10.91 -2.49 -31.42
N LYS A 518 11.52 -2.18 -32.56
CA LYS A 518 12.84 -1.51 -32.60
C LYS A 518 12.74 -0.14 -31.93
N ASN A 519 13.67 0.15 -31.02
CA ASN A 519 13.66 1.34 -30.16
C ASN A 519 12.38 1.48 -29.29
N GLY A 520 11.62 0.39 -29.15
CA GLY A 520 10.45 0.29 -28.29
C GLY A 520 10.80 -0.36 -26.96
N ASN A 521 9.86 -0.33 -26.03
CA ASN A 521 9.91 -1.16 -24.83
C ASN A 521 9.35 -2.56 -25.17
N ASN A 522 10.15 -3.61 -25.02
CA ASN A 522 9.72 -4.99 -25.26
C ASN A 522 9.84 -5.77 -23.95
N ARG A 523 8.72 -6.25 -23.42
CA ARG A 523 8.71 -6.83 -22.08
C ARG A 523 7.72 -7.97 -21.96
N VAL A 524 8.15 -9.04 -21.31
CA VAL A 524 7.29 -10.10 -20.78
C VAL A 524 6.93 -9.72 -19.34
N ILE A 525 5.66 -9.83 -18.97
CA ILE A 525 5.18 -9.63 -17.60
C ILE A 525 4.63 -10.96 -17.11
N LEU A 526 5.39 -11.64 -16.25
CA LEU A 526 4.96 -12.87 -15.59
C LEU A 526 4.07 -12.52 -14.39
N ALA A 527 2.90 -13.13 -14.29
CA ALA A 527 2.00 -12.97 -13.15
C ALA A 527 1.58 -14.34 -12.61
N THR A 528 1.94 -14.64 -11.35
CA THR A 528 1.82 -15.99 -10.74
C THR A 528 1.66 -15.92 -9.22
N ASP A 529 1.23 -17.02 -8.60
CA ASP A 529 1.22 -17.20 -7.14
C ASP A 529 2.49 -17.84 -6.56
N GLY A 530 3.50 -18.08 -7.40
CA GLY A 530 4.82 -18.57 -6.99
C GLY A 530 5.16 -19.96 -7.55
N ASP A 531 4.19 -20.73 -8.05
CA ASP A 531 4.48 -22.01 -8.68
C ASP A 531 4.91 -21.84 -10.15
N PHE A 532 6.19 -21.57 -10.35
CA PHE A 532 6.77 -21.50 -11.68
C PHE A 532 7.72 -22.68 -11.92
N ASN A 533 7.21 -23.92 -11.89
CA ASN A 533 8.08 -25.11 -11.76
C ASN A 533 7.80 -26.33 -12.64
N VAL A 534 7.07 -26.21 -13.74
CA VAL A 534 6.68 -27.42 -14.47
C VAL A 534 7.13 -27.38 -15.93
N GLY A 535 7.96 -28.38 -16.23
CA GLY A 535 8.75 -28.57 -17.44
C GLY A 535 10.10 -29.21 -17.08
N ALA A 536 10.80 -29.81 -18.05
CA ALA A 536 12.10 -30.50 -17.85
C ALA A 536 13.29 -29.56 -17.54
N SER A 537 13.06 -28.38 -16.94
CA SER A 537 14.07 -27.33 -16.78
C SER A 537 14.20 -26.96 -15.30
N SER A 538 15.42 -27.06 -14.77
CA SER A 538 15.76 -26.59 -13.41
C SER A 538 15.72 -25.06 -13.34
N ASP A 539 15.64 -24.50 -12.12
CA ASP A 539 15.69 -23.05 -11.88
C ASP A 539 16.85 -22.38 -12.63
N LYS A 540 18.04 -22.98 -12.57
CA LYS A 540 19.23 -22.52 -13.29
C LYS A 540 19.07 -22.50 -14.82
N ALA A 541 18.34 -23.45 -15.39
CA ALA A 541 18.06 -23.46 -16.83
C ALA A 541 17.10 -22.34 -17.21
N MET A 542 16.18 -21.98 -16.30
CA MET A 542 15.27 -20.85 -16.47
C MET A 542 16.00 -19.51 -16.39
N GLU A 543 16.83 -19.33 -15.37
CA GLU A 543 17.69 -18.15 -15.22
C GLU A 543 18.53 -17.94 -16.49
N LYS A 544 19.22 -18.99 -16.97
CA LYS A 544 20.03 -18.92 -18.18
C LYS A 544 19.21 -18.58 -19.43
N LEU A 545 17.98 -19.10 -19.54
CA LEU A 545 17.08 -18.76 -20.63
C LEU A 545 16.74 -17.27 -20.60
N ILE A 546 16.36 -16.76 -19.42
CA ILE A 546 16.01 -15.34 -19.23
C ILE A 546 17.22 -14.45 -19.51
N GLU A 547 18.39 -14.78 -18.96
CA GLU A 547 19.66 -14.07 -19.22
C GLU A 547 20.02 -14.04 -20.71
N THR A 548 19.72 -15.12 -21.45
CA THR A 548 19.91 -15.15 -22.91
C THR A 548 18.87 -14.29 -23.63
N LYS A 549 17.61 -14.32 -23.19
CA LYS A 549 16.51 -13.61 -23.82
C LYS A 549 16.57 -12.10 -23.60
N ARG A 550 17.01 -11.62 -22.44
CA ARG A 550 17.24 -10.19 -22.23
C ARG A 550 18.24 -9.58 -23.22
N GLN A 551 19.20 -10.37 -23.74
CA GLN A 551 20.16 -9.91 -24.75
C GLN A 551 19.49 -9.59 -26.10
N SER A 552 18.31 -10.13 -26.39
CA SER A 552 17.53 -9.75 -27.57
C SER A 552 16.80 -8.41 -27.39
N GLY A 553 16.88 -7.80 -26.21
CA GLY A 553 16.19 -6.56 -25.85
C GLY A 553 14.75 -6.79 -25.37
N VAL A 554 14.38 -8.04 -25.04
CA VAL A 554 13.10 -8.38 -24.42
C VAL A 554 13.33 -8.65 -22.93
N PHE A 555 12.86 -7.76 -22.07
CA PHE A 555 13.04 -7.85 -20.61
C PHE A 555 11.91 -8.65 -19.94
N LEU A 556 12.11 -9.06 -18.69
CA LEU A 556 11.10 -9.77 -17.89
C LEU A 556 10.85 -9.03 -16.58
N SER A 557 9.58 -8.73 -16.30
CA SER A 557 9.11 -8.32 -14.97
C SER A 557 8.21 -9.38 -14.38
N VAL A 558 8.18 -9.47 -13.05
CA VAL A 558 7.48 -10.53 -12.33
C VAL A 558 6.54 -9.93 -11.29
N LEU A 559 5.29 -10.37 -11.30
CA LEU A 559 4.23 -9.93 -10.40
C LEU A 559 3.72 -11.12 -9.58
N GLY A 560 3.87 -11.03 -8.27
CA GLY A 560 3.37 -12.01 -7.32
C GLY A 560 1.94 -11.72 -6.87
N PHE A 561 1.12 -12.76 -6.73
CA PHE A 561 -0.27 -12.67 -6.26
C PHE A 561 -0.58 -13.75 -5.21
N GLY A 562 -1.50 -13.46 -4.30
CA GLY A 562 -1.98 -14.41 -3.31
C GLY A 562 -0.93 -14.85 -2.28
N TYR A 563 -1.32 -15.76 -1.38
CA TYR A 563 -0.50 -16.21 -0.26
C TYR A 563 -0.56 -17.73 -0.07
N GLY A 564 0.34 -18.27 0.74
CA GLY A 564 0.45 -19.70 1.08
C GLY A 564 1.42 -20.50 0.20
N ASN A 565 1.66 -20.05 -1.03
CA ASN A 565 2.64 -20.64 -1.97
C ASN A 565 3.57 -19.59 -2.61
N TYR A 566 3.54 -18.35 -2.12
CA TYR A 566 4.32 -17.25 -2.66
C TYR A 566 5.84 -17.49 -2.54
N LYS A 567 6.53 -17.51 -3.68
CA LYS A 567 7.97 -17.83 -3.79
C LYS A 567 8.80 -16.56 -4.04
N ASP A 568 8.79 -15.65 -3.08
CA ASP A 568 9.42 -14.33 -3.16
C ASP A 568 10.82 -14.37 -3.79
N SER A 569 11.74 -15.14 -3.19
CA SER A 569 13.13 -15.23 -3.63
C SER A 569 13.28 -15.71 -5.08
N LYS A 570 12.43 -16.64 -5.51
CA LYS A 570 12.45 -17.14 -6.88
C LYS A 570 11.92 -16.11 -7.86
N LEU A 571 10.80 -15.46 -7.54
CA LEU A 571 10.17 -14.47 -8.42
C LEU A 571 11.06 -13.24 -8.60
N GLU A 572 11.70 -12.78 -7.52
CA GLU A 572 12.74 -11.75 -7.54
C GLU A 572 13.92 -12.17 -8.43
N THR A 573 14.48 -13.37 -8.21
CA THR A 573 15.61 -13.87 -9.02
C THR A 573 15.29 -13.87 -10.51
N LEU A 574 14.08 -14.28 -10.91
CA LEU A 574 13.67 -14.28 -12.31
C LEU A 574 13.56 -12.86 -12.88
N ALA A 575 13.09 -11.90 -12.10
CA ALA A 575 12.99 -10.49 -12.48
C ALA A 575 14.39 -9.87 -12.66
N ASP A 576 15.28 -10.08 -11.68
CA ASP A 576 16.68 -9.64 -11.71
C ASP A 576 17.40 -10.17 -12.95
N LYS A 577 17.29 -11.47 -13.24
CA LYS A 577 17.88 -12.07 -14.44
C LYS A 577 17.29 -11.52 -15.74
N GLY A 578 16.10 -10.94 -15.67
CA GLY A 578 15.34 -10.38 -16.77
C GLY A 578 15.54 -8.89 -17.02
N ASN A 579 16.35 -8.19 -16.22
CA ASN A 579 16.48 -6.71 -16.22
C ASN A 579 15.10 -6.05 -16.07
N GLY A 580 14.36 -6.50 -15.07
CA GLY A 580 13.04 -5.97 -14.77
C GLY A 580 12.67 -6.13 -13.32
N ASN A 581 11.55 -5.50 -12.99
CA ASN A 581 11.17 -5.30 -11.60
C ASN A 581 10.33 -6.46 -11.07
N HIS A 582 10.40 -6.65 -9.75
CA HIS A 582 9.56 -7.53 -8.98
C HIS A 582 8.57 -6.74 -8.11
N ALA A 583 7.28 -7.09 -8.18
CA ALA A 583 6.26 -6.49 -7.33
C ALA A 583 5.28 -7.54 -6.81
N TYR A 584 4.76 -7.32 -5.61
CA TYR A 584 3.76 -8.18 -4.97
C TYR A 584 2.44 -7.44 -4.80
N ILE A 585 1.39 -7.89 -5.50
CA ILE A 585 0.08 -7.24 -5.49
C ILE A 585 -0.82 -7.94 -4.49
N ASP A 586 -0.95 -7.37 -3.29
CA ASP A 586 -1.81 -7.87 -2.21
C ASP A 586 -3.25 -7.37 -2.30
N ASN A 587 -3.48 -6.20 -2.92
CA ASN A 587 -4.78 -5.57 -3.04
C ASN A 587 -4.86 -4.60 -4.24
N MET A 588 -6.03 -4.00 -4.48
CA MET A 588 -6.23 -3.07 -5.61
C MET A 588 -5.55 -1.69 -5.44
N GLN A 589 -5.33 -1.22 -4.21
CA GLN A 589 -4.55 0.00 -3.97
C GLN A 589 -3.09 -0.20 -4.39
N GLU A 590 -2.55 -1.40 -4.15
CA GLU A 590 -1.23 -1.79 -4.63
C GLU A 590 -1.18 -1.90 -6.15
N ALA A 591 -2.17 -2.56 -6.76
CA ALA A 591 -2.29 -2.63 -8.20
C ALA A 591 -2.32 -1.22 -8.83
N GLN A 592 -3.02 -0.27 -8.22
CA GLN A 592 -3.07 1.12 -8.67
C GLN A 592 -1.73 1.84 -8.52
N LYS A 593 -0.96 1.58 -7.46
CA LYS A 593 0.40 2.12 -7.29
C LYS A 593 1.32 1.60 -8.40
N VAL A 594 1.41 0.27 -8.51
CA VAL A 594 2.25 -0.42 -9.49
C VAL A 594 1.88 -0.03 -10.91
N PHE A 595 0.59 -0.11 -11.27
CA PHE A 595 0.14 0.13 -12.66
C PHE A 595 -0.16 1.59 -12.99
N GLY A 596 -0.64 2.40 -12.04
CA GLY A 596 -1.12 3.77 -12.27
C GLY A 596 -0.06 4.84 -12.15
N LYS A 597 0.87 4.69 -11.20
CA LYS A 597 1.92 5.70 -10.93
C LYS A 597 3.28 5.24 -11.42
N GLU A 598 3.59 3.97 -11.20
CA GLU A 598 4.96 3.47 -11.37
C GLU A 598 5.19 2.84 -12.75
N PHE A 599 4.16 2.28 -13.38
CA PHE A 599 4.31 1.52 -14.63
C PHE A 599 4.86 2.32 -15.81
N GLY A 600 4.45 3.58 -15.98
CA GLY A 600 4.98 4.44 -17.05
C GLY A 600 6.49 4.72 -16.89
N GLY A 601 6.97 4.88 -15.66
CA GLY A 601 8.37 5.17 -15.33
C GLY A 601 9.25 3.91 -15.28
N THR A 602 8.75 2.85 -14.65
CA THR A 602 9.43 1.55 -14.48
C THR A 602 9.70 0.83 -15.80
N LEU A 603 8.81 0.98 -16.78
CA LEU A 603 8.98 0.35 -18.09
C LEU A 603 10.05 0.99 -18.96
N PHE A 604 10.37 2.27 -18.74
CA PHE A 604 11.35 2.98 -19.53
C PHE A 604 12.67 3.08 -18.77
N THR A 605 13.50 2.07 -18.96
CA THR A 605 14.87 2.03 -18.44
C THR A 605 15.68 3.20 -19.00
N ILE A 606 16.14 4.09 -18.12
CA ILE A 606 17.01 5.22 -18.46
C ILE A 606 18.48 4.92 -18.18
N ALA A 607 18.74 3.92 -17.31
CA ALA A 607 20.05 3.30 -17.16
C ALA A 607 19.95 1.84 -16.73
N LYS A 608 21.01 1.10 -17.06
CA LYS A 608 21.26 -0.27 -16.61
C LYS A 608 22.62 -0.36 -15.95
N ASP A 609 22.88 -1.46 -15.26
CA ASP A 609 24.15 -1.69 -14.56
C ASP A 609 24.48 -0.55 -13.60
N VAL A 610 23.52 -0.26 -12.73
CA VAL A 610 23.58 0.86 -11.81
C VAL A 610 24.23 0.43 -10.49
N LYS A 611 25.34 1.09 -10.15
CA LYS A 611 26.17 0.78 -8.98
C LYS A 611 26.45 2.03 -8.17
N ILE A 612 26.44 1.90 -6.85
CA ILE A 612 26.92 2.93 -5.91
C ILE A 612 28.13 2.39 -5.17
N GLN A 613 29.17 3.21 -5.06
CA GLN A 613 30.29 3.02 -4.15
C GLN A 613 30.41 4.25 -3.26
N VAL A 614 30.28 4.05 -1.95
CA VAL A 614 30.47 5.10 -0.94
C VAL A 614 31.84 4.92 -0.31
N GLU A 615 32.64 5.99 -0.30
CA GLU A 615 33.97 6.05 0.32
C GLU A 615 33.91 6.96 1.55
N PHE A 616 34.10 6.40 2.74
CA PHE A 616 34.04 7.14 4.00
C PHE A 616 35.41 7.69 4.40
N ASN A 617 35.44 8.92 4.92
CA ASN A 617 36.67 9.56 5.38
C ASN A 617 37.07 9.02 6.77
N PRO A 618 38.21 8.30 6.93
CA PRO A 618 38.63 7.73 8.21
C PRO A 618 39.00 8.78 9.27
N ASN A 619 39.23 10.05 8.90
CA ASN A 619 39.40 11.14 9.86
C ASN A 619 38.12 11.51 10.59
N LYS A 620 36.96 11.20 10.00
CA LYS A 620 35.64 11.68 10.45
C LYS A 620 34.72 10.55 10.85
N VAL A 621 34.82 9.42 10.16
CA VAL A 621 33.98 8.25 10.36
C VAL A 621 34.85 7.10 10.85
N GLN A 622 34.61 6.66 12.09
CA GLN A 622 35.29 5.52 12.68
C GLN A 622 34.78 4.20 12.09
N ALA A 623 33.47 4.11 11.86
CA ALA A 623 32.82 2.95 11.27
C ALA A 623 31.46 3.32 10.67
N TYR A 624 30.95 2.48 9.77
CA TYR A 624 29.65 2.67 9.14
C TYR A 624 28.94 1.33 8.95
N ARG A 625 27.63 1.38 8.72
CA ARG A 625 26.77 0.24 8.40
C ARG A 625 25.70 0.66 7.40
N LEU A 626 25.59 -0.06 6.29
CA LEU A 626 24.46 0.08 5.36
C LEU A 626 23.22 -0.59 5.98
N ILE A 627 22.08 0.10 5.99
CA ILE A 627 20.81 -0.42 6.50
C ILE A 627 20.00 -0.95 5.32
N GLY A 628 19.70 -2.25 5.31
CA GLY A 628 19.13 -2.93 4.15
C GLY A 628 20.20 -3.28 3.11
N TYR A 629 19.76 -3.58 1.89
CA TYR A 629 20.60 -3.90 0.71
C TYR A 629 21.50 -5.12 0.88
N GLU A 630 21.22 -6.00 1.85
CA GLU A 630 22.06 -7.18 2.13
C GLU A 630 22.23 -8.08 0.89
N ASN A 631 21.16 -8.28 0.11
CA ASN A 631 21.17 -9.11 -1.11
C ASN A 631 21.70 -8.38 -2.36
N ARG A 632 22.10 -7.11 -2.22
CA ARG A 632 22.55 -6.23 -3.32
C ARG A 632 24.00 -5.78 -3.15
N MET A 633 24.70 -6.29 -2.13
CA MET A 633 26.12 -6.02 -1.91
C MET A 633 26.97 -6.53 -3.08
N LEU A 634 27.98 -5.73 -3.45
CA LEU A 634 28.96 -6.04 -4.48
C LEU A 634 30.37 -5.96 -3.87
N GLU A 635 31.31 -6.69 -4.47
CA GLU A 635 32.73 -6.50 -4.16
C GLU A 635 33.19 -5.12 -4.66
N ASP A 636 34.22 -4.54 -4.04
CA ASP A 636 34.62 -3.17 -4.37
C ASP A 636 35.20 -3.06 -5.80
N GLU A 637 35.85 -4.12 -6.29
CA GLU A 637 36.33 -4.22 -7.67
C GLU A 637 35.20 -4.30 -8.71
N ASP A 638 34.02 -4.82 -8.33
CA ASP A 638 32.86 -4.92 -9.23
C ASP A 638 32.32 -3.53 -9.62
N PHE A 639 32.65 -2.50 -8.85
CA PHE A 639 32.21 -1.12 -9.14
C PHE A 639 32.63 -0.69 -10.55
N VAL A 640 33.88 -0.96 -10.96
CA VAL A 640 34.41 -0.55 -12.27
C VAL A 640 34.28 -1.62 -13.35
N ASP A 641 33.83 -2.83 -12.99
CA ASP A 641 33.67 -3.94 -13.93
C ASP A 641 32.36 -3.84 -14.72
N ASP A 642 32.46 -3.47 -16.00
CA ASP A 642 31.35 -3.42 -16.93
C ASP A 642 30.82 -4.83 -17.34
N THR A 643 31.45 -5.91 -16.91
CA THR A 643 30.92 -7.28 -17.12
C THR A 643 30.02 -7.73 -15.99
N LYS A 644 30.15 -7.12 -14.80
CA LYS A 644 29.25 -7.34 -13.69
C LYS A 644 27.92 -6.65 -13.98
N ASP A 645 26.86 -7.42 -13.96
CA ASP A 645 25.50 -6.93 -14.09
C ASP A 645 25.00 -6.39 -12.74
N ALA A 646 24.31 -5.27 -12.77
CA ALA A 646 23.70 -4.61 -11.62
C ALA A 646 22.36 -4.01 -12.05
N GLY A 647 21.52 -3.63 -11.08
CA GLY A 647 20.13 -3.33 -11.35
C GLY A 647 19.89 -2.10 -12.24
N GLU A 648 18.61 -1.90 -12.56
CA GLU A 648 18.13 -0.89 -13.49
C GLU A 648 17.51 0.32 -12.81
N LEU A 649 17.50 1.44 -13.53
CA LEU A 649 16.72 2.61 -13.16
C LEU A 649 15.78 3.02 -14.29
N GLY A 650 14.49 3.10 -13.93
CA GLY A 650 13.43 3.63 -14.76
C GLY A 650 13.35 5.16 -14.71
N SER A 651 12.61 5.72 -15.66
CA SER A 651 12.27 7.14 -15.68
C SER A 651 11.54 7.53 -14.39
N GLY A 652 11.98 8.63 -13.78
CA GLY A 652 11.39 9.17 -12.55
C GLY A 652 11.61 8.32 -11.30
N HIS A 653 12.36 7.21 -11.38
CA HIS A 653 12.65 6.39 -10.21
C HIS A 653 13.44 7.18 -9.18
N THR A 654 13.06 6.96 -7.93
CA THR A 654 13.79 7.41 -6.75
C THR A 654 14.36 6.22 -6.02
N VAL A 655 15.59 6.35 -5.54
CA VAL A 655 16.22 5.35 -4.68
C VAL A 655 16.78 6.02 -3.45
N THR A 656 16.57 5.40 -2.30
CA THR A 656 17.01 5.89 -1.00
C THR A 656 17.77 4.79 -0.28
N ALA A 657 19.04 5.05 0.01
CA ALA A 657 19.88 4.22 0.86
C ALA A 657 20.17 4.94 2.18
N LEU A 658 20.17 4.18 3.27
CA LEU A 658 20.47 4.70 4.61
C LEU A 658 21.74 4.05 5.15
N TYR A 659 22.64 4.87 5.69
CA TYR A 659 23.76 4.41 6.50
C TYR A 659 23.62 4.89 7.94
N GLU A 660 24.06 4.05 8.87
CA GLU A 660 24.38 4.47 10.23
C GLU A 660 25.90 4.62 10.35
N VAL A 661 26.37 5.79 10.77
CA VAL A 661 27.80 6.09 10.88
C VAL A 661 28.18 6.44 12.31
N ILE A 662 29.33 5.91 12.75
CA ILE A 662 29.94 6.21 14.04
C ILE A 662 31.02 7.27 13.80
N PRO A 663 30.86 8.51 14.29
CA PRO A 663 31.88 9.53 14.18
C PRO A 663 33.15 9.16 14.96
N VAL A 664 34.32 9.64 14.53
CA VAL A 664 35.57 9.47 15.29
C VAL A 664 35.43 10.06 16.69
N GLY A 665 35.79 9.28 17.71
CA GLY A 665 35.73 9.66 19.11
C GLY A 665 34.43 9.29 19.83
N ALA A 666 33.41 8.82 19.10
CA ALA A 666 32.18 8.30 19.68
C ALA A 666 32.44 6.99 20.45
N GLN A 667 31.78 6.83 21.61
CA GLN A 667 31.86 5.61 22.40
C GLN A 667 30.71 4.68 21.97
N THR A 668 31.01 3.45 21.57
CA THR A 668 30.00 2.50 21.11
C THR A 668 30.36 1.06 21.46
N THR A 669 29.35 0.25 21.75
CA THR A 669 29.47 -1.19 21.99
C THR A 669 29.37 -2.01 20.71
N TYR A 670 29.08 -1.38 19.56
CA TYR A 670 28.94 -2.07 18.28
C TYR A 670 30.28 -2.49 17.67
N LEU A 671 31.36 -1.82 18.06
CA LEU A 671 32.70 -2.14 17.60
C LEU A 671 33.40 -3.05 18.59
N ARG A 672 33.88 -4.19 18.11
CA ARG A 672 34.81 -5.04 18.86
C ARG A 672 36.24 -4.53 18.64
N ASP A 673 37.09 -4.75 19.63
CA ASP A 673 38.51 -4.50 19.48
C ASP A 673 39.10 -5.41 18.40
N VAL A 674 40.00 -4.84 17.60
CA VAL A 674 40.73 -5.53 16.53
C VAL A 674 42.20 -5.21 16.74
N ASP A 675 43.06 -6.22 16.68
CA ASP A 675 44.50 -6.03 16.79
C ASP A 675 45.02 -5.14 15.65
N ASP A 676 46.04 -4.35 15.97
CA ASP A 676 46.72 -3.54 14.96
C ASP A 676 47.35 -4.44 13.87
N LEU A 677 47.27 -3.99 12.62
CA LEU A 677 47.84 -4.72 11.50
C LEU A 677 49.37 -4.73 11.60
N LYS A 678 49.95 -5.92 11.80
CA LYS A 678 51.41 -6.10 11.95
C LYS A 678 52.24 -5.58 10.76
N TYR A 679 51.71 -5.66 9.54
CA TYR A 679 52.44 -5.38 8.30
C TYR A 679 51.97 -4.12 7.57
N THR A 680 50.96 -3.42 8.09
CA THR A 680 50.32 -2.29 7.41
C THR A 680 50.17 -1.14 8.39
N ASN A 681 50.55 0.06 7.99
CA ASN A 681 50.32 1.28 8.75
C ASN A 681 49.45 2.23 7.91
N SER A 682 48.21 2.48 8.34
CA SER A 682 47.26 3.32 7.60
C SER A 682 47.61 4.79 7.80
N GLN A 683 48.25 5.41 6.81
CA GLN A 683 48.45 6.86 6.78
C GLN A 683 47.15 7.53 6.36
N ILE A 684 46.57 8.30 7.27
CA ILE A 684 45.36 9.05 6.99
C ILE A 684 45.75 10.40 6.38
N VAL A 685 45.26 10.67 5.16
CA VAL A 685 45.52 11.92 4.44
C VAL A 685 44.68 13.06 5.06
N SER A 686 45.28 14.22 5.28
CA SER A 686 44.62 15.39 5.91
C SER A 686 43.91 16.34 4.93
N ASP A 687 44.17 16.18 3.63
CA ASP A 687 43.80 17.16 2.59
C ASP A 687 42.29 17.31 2.35
N TYR A 688 41.46 16.45 2.96
CA TYR A 688 39.99 16.41 2.82
C TYR A 688 39.27 16.47 4.18
N SER A 689 39.82 17.25 5.11
CA SER A 689 39.34 17.33 6.50
C SER A 689 37.92 17.86 6.68
N ASP A 690 37.29 18.44 5.65
CA ASP A 690 35.92 18.93 5.68
C ASP A 690 34.91 17.95 5.06
N GLU A 691 35.36 16.78 4.58
CA GLU A 691 34.55 15.78 3.90
C GLU A 691 34.19 14.61 4.81
N LEU A 692 32.92 14.19 4.81
CA LEU A 692 32.46 13.03 5.57
C LEU A 692 32.56 11.74 4.76
N PHE A 693 32.09 11.79 3.51
CA PHE A 693 32.16 10.69 2.55
C PHE A 693 31.98 11.19 1.11
N THR A 694 32.39 10.37 0.16
CA THR A 694 32.17 10.56 -1.28
C THR A 694 31.29 9.44 -1.82
N VAL A 695 30.26 9.80 -2.60
CA VAL A 695 29.41 8.88 -3.33
C VAL A 695 29.87 8.86 -4.79
N LYS A 696 30.30 7.69 -5.27
CA LYS A 696 30.56 7.42 -6.68
C LYS A 696 29.38 6.60 -7.20
N PHE A 697 28.71 7.15 -8.21
CA PHE A 697 27.58 6.51 -8.88
C PHE A 697 28.00 6.14 -10.30
N ARG A 698 27.74 4.92 -10.71
CA ARG A 698 28.11 4.42 -12.03
C ARG A 698 26.91 3.79 -12.72
N TYR A 699 26.77 4.07 -14.01
CA TYR A 699 25.64 3.59 -14.80
C TYR A 699 25.98 3.43 -16.27
N LYS A 700 25.27 2.55 -16.99
CA LYS A 700 25.30 2.47 -18.45
C LYS A 700 24.04 3.09 -19.05
N LYS A 701 24.19 3.72 -20.22
CA LYS A 701 23.02 4.05 -21.06
C LYS A 701 22.29 2.75 -21.44
N PRO A 702 20.97 2.77 -21.70
CA PRO A 702 20.20 1.54 -21.97
C PRO A 702 20.80 0.70 -23.12
N ASN A 703 21.22 1.36 -24.19
CA ASN A 703 21.88 0.74 -25.35
C ASN A 703 23.41 0.85 -25.32
N GLY A 704 23.99 1.36 -24.22
CA GLY A 704 25.43 1.53 -24.05
C GLY A 704 26.10 0.27 -23.51
N ALA A 705 27.37 0.08 -23.88
CA ALA A 705 28.22 -1.00 -23.35
C ALA A 705 29.21 -0.53 -22.27
N LYS A 706 29.54 0.77 -22.26
CA LYS A 706 30.47 1.38 -21.30
C LYS A 706 29.73 2.18 -20.23
N SER A 707 30.15 2.05 -18.99
CA SER A 707 29.61 2.85 -17.90
C SER A 707 30.14 4.29 -17.86
N ILE A 708 29.39 5.15 -17.17
CA ILE A 708 29.67 6.55 -16.91
C ILE A 708 29.64 6.73 -15.40
N GLU A 709 30.60 7.48 -14.86
CA GLU A 709 30.69 7.76 -13.43
C GLU A 709 30.26 9.20 -13.12
N ILE A 710 29.56 9.37 -12.00
CA ILE A 710 29.17 10.63 -11.38
C ILE A 710 29.73 10.61 -9.95
N VAL A 711 30.34 11.70 -9.52
CA VAL A 711 30.92 11.83 -8.17
C VAL A 711 30.19 12.93 -7.41
N HIS A 712 29.80 12.64 -6.18
CA HIS A 712 29.15 13.57 -5.27
C HIS A 712 29.82 13.53 -3.90
N VAL A 713 30.23 14.68 -3.38
CA VAL A 713 30.96 14.78 -2.11
C VAL A 713 30.03 15.34 -1.03
N GLN A 714 29.92 14.64 0.11
CA GLN A 714 29.22 15.13 1.29
C GLN A 714 30.23 15.74 2.28
N LYS A 715 30.05 17.03 2.59
CA LYS A 715 30.81 17.70 3.64
C LYS A 715 30.38 17.23 5.04
N ASP A 716 31.25 17.35 6.04
CA ASP A 716 30.99 17.04 7.45
C ASP A 716 30.08 18.10 8.08
N LYS A 717 28.85 18.15 7.59
CA LYS A 717 27.77 19.03 8.05
C LYS A 717 26.60 18.16 8.48
N VAL A 718 26.23 18.30 9.75
CA VAL A 718 25.02 17.70 10.31
C VAL A 718 23.91 18.75 10.26
N SER A 719 22.73 18.36 9.80
CA SER A 719 21.53 19.18 9.80
C SER A 719 20.46 18.59 10.71
N GLU A 720 19.43 19.37 11.01
CA GLU A 720 18.17 18.80 11.50
C GLU A 720 17.60 17.84 10.45
N ALA A 721 16.99 16.74 10.89
CA ALA A 721 16.41 15.75 10.01
C ALA A 721 15.20 16.35 9.27
N SER A 722 15.22 16.28 7.94
CA SER A 722 14.07 16.57 7.09
C SER A 722 12.88 15.64 7.38
N GLU A 723 11.68 16.03 6.95
CA GLU A 723 10.49 15.17 7.05
C GLU A 723 10.75 13.80 6.38
N ASP A 724 11.37 13.80 5.21
CA ASP A 724 11.76 12.58 4.49
C ASP A 724 12.79 11.74 5.24
N MET A 725 13.79 12.36 5.86
CA MET A 725 14.76 11.63 6.69
C MET A 725 14.07 10.99 7.89
N LYS A 726 13.19 11.72 8.59
CA LYS A 726 12.43 11.19 9.73
C LYS A 726 11.54 10.03 9.30
N PHE A 727 10.86 10.15 8.16
CA PHE A 727 10.00 9.09 7.65
C PHE A 727 10.79 7.85 7.22
N ALA A 728 11.86 8.01 6.45
CA ALA A 728 12.75 6.92 6.07
C ALA A 728 13.34 6.22 7.31
N SER A 729 13.73 6.99 8.33
CA SER A 729 14.20 6.46 9.61
C SER A 729 13.12 5.67 10.35
N ALA A 730 11.86 6.12 10.32
CA ALA A 730 10.74 5.40 10.93
C ALA A 730 10.52 4.04 10.26
N VAL A 731 10.54 4.01 8.92
CA VAL A 731 10.39 2.78 8.13
C VAL A 731 11.55 1.82 8.40
N ALA A 732 12.78 2.34 8.41
CA ALA A 732 13.98 1.57 8.72
C ALA A 732 13.93 0.96 10.13
N LEU A 733 13.55 1.76 11.13
CA LEU A 733 13.42 1.31 12.51
C LEU A 733 12.35 0.23 12.66
N PHE A 734 11.21 0.39 12.00
CA PHE A 734 10.16 -0.63 11.98
C PHE A 734 10.65 -1.93 11.33
N GLY A 735 11.32 -1.85 10.17
CA GLY A 735 11.93 -3.01 9.52
C GLY A 735 12.94 -3.72 10.42
N MET A 736 13.81 -2.97 11.11
CA MET A 736 14.75 -3.52 12.09
C MET A 736 14.03 -4.21 13.25
N GLN A 737 12.92 -3.67 13.75
CA GLN A 737 12.11 -4.30 14.81
C GLN A 737 11.47 -5.60 14.32
N LEU A 738 10.87 -5.60 13.12
CA LEU A 738 10.25 -6.79 12.53
C LEU A 738 11.27 -7.91 12.29
N ARG A 739 12.51 -7.54 11.90
CA ARG A 739 13.62 -8.47 11.68
C ARG A 739 14.34 -8.89 12.97
N GLN A 740 13.95 -8.35 14.13
CA GLN A 740 14.63 -8.56 15.42
C GLN A 740 16.12 -8.19 15.36
N SER A 741 16.44 -7.10 14.67
CA SER A 741 17.78 -6.56 14.51
C SER A 741 18.45 -6.29 15.85
N LYS A 742 19.74 -6.62 15.99
CA LYS A 742 20.51 -6.24 17.19
C LYS A 742 20.79 -4.73 17.29
N TYR A 743 20.44 -3.97 16.26
CA TYR A 743 20.75 -2.55 16.13
C TYR A 743 19.55 -1.61 16.31
N HIS A 744 18.36 -2.14 16.62
CA HIS A 744 17.19 -1.30 16.95
C HIS A 744 17.29 -0.63 18.34
N ASN A 745 18.39 -0.85 19.08
CA ASN A 745 18.75 -0.23 20.36
C ASN A 745 17.62 -0.16 21.43
N ASN A 746 16.83 -1.22 21.56
CA ASN A 746 15.67 -1.28 22.47
C ASN A 746 14.59 -0.20 22.23
N SER A 747 14.60 0.45 21.06
CA SER A 747 13.52 1.34 20.63
C SER A 747 12.19 0.59 20.58
N LYS A 748 11.12 1.32 20.88
CA LYS A 748 9.75 0.79 20.94
C LYS A 748 8.97 1.14 19.68
N LEU A 749 7.81 0.54 19.51
CA LEU A 749 6.91 0.85 18.40
C LEU A 749 6.39 2.30 18.48
N GLU A 750 6.30 2.87 19.68
CA GLU A 750 5.95 4.28 19.86
C GLU A 750 6.95 5.22 19.18
N ASP A 751 8.25 4.90 19.23
CA ASP A 751 9.30 5.71 18.60
C ASP A 751 9.13 5.72 17.06
N VAL A 752 8.72 4.58 16.47
CA VAL A 752 8.36 4.50 15.05
C VAL A 752 7.15 5.37 14.72
N LEU A 753 6.12 5.35 15.57
CA LEU A 753 4.90 6.13 15.37
C LEU A 753 5.12 7.63 15.50
N GLU A 754 6.05 8.04 16.37
CA GLU A 754 6.49 9.43 16.54
C GLU A 754 7.27 9.90 15.30
N LEU A 755 8.33 9.18 14.90
CA LEU A 755 9.14 9.52 13.73
C LEU A 755 8.31 9.58 12.45
N SER A 756 7.40 8.62 12.25
CA SER A 756 6.51 8.60 11.08
C SER A 756 5.46 9.71 11.10
N ASN A 757 5.07 10.20 12.28
CA ASN A 757 4.16 11.34 12.40
C ASN A 757 4.88 12.64 12.05
N GLU A 758 6.09 12.84 12.57
CA GLU A 758 6.91 14.01 12.25
C GLU A 758 7.39 14.03 10.80
N GLY A 759 7.63 12.86 10.22
CA GLY A 759 8.06 12.71 8.83
C GLY A 759 6.92 12.58 7.81
N ARG A 760 5.65 12.69 8.22
CA ARG A 760 4.52 12.42 7.31
C ARG A 760 4.57 13.31 6.06
N GLY A 761 4.89 14.59 6.22
CA GLY A 761 4.95 15.57 5.12
C GLY A 761 3.69 15.60 4.26
N GLU A 762 3.86 15.96 2.99
CA GLU A 762 2.82 15.84 1.96
C GLU A 762 2.59 14.36 1.62
N ASP A 763 1.33 13.92 1.67
CA ASP A 763 0.94 12.53 1.44
C ASP A 763 -0.34 12.47 0.62
N GLU A 764 -0.29 13.03 -0.60
CA GLU A 764 -1.44 13.16 -1.51
C GLU A 764 -2.19 11.84 -1.73
N ASN A 765 -1.47 10.71 -1.69
CA ASN A 765 -2.00 9.37 -1.95
C ASN A 765 -2.28 8.56 -0.67
N GLY A 766 -1.94 9.08 0.51
CA GLY A 766 -2.22 8.44 1.79
C GLY A 766 -1.31 7.25 2.17
N TYR A 767 -0.20 7.02 1.46
CA TYR A 767 0.68 5.88 1.70
C TYR A 767 1.45 6.02 3.02
N ARG A 768 1.95 7.23 3.34
CA ARG A 768 2.65 7.46 4.62
C ARG A 768 1.68 7.36 5.80
N ALA A 769 0.44 7.79 5.63
CA ALA A 769 -0.63 7.60 6.60
C ALA A 769 -1.03 6.13 6.78
N GLU A 770 -1.07 5.34 5.70
CA GLU A 770 -1.27 3.89 5.74
C GLU A 770 -0.18 3.18 6.54
N PHE A 771 1.10 3.52 6.32
CA PHE A 771 2.22 2.99 7.10
C PHE A 771 1.98 3.13 8.61
N ARG A 772 1.58 4.33 9.06
CA ARG A 772 1.30 4.57 10.48
C ARG A 772 0.16 3.70 11.02
N ARG A 773 -0.90 3.54 10.23
CA ARG A 773 -2.01 2.62 10.58
C ARG A 773 -1.52 1.18 10.65
N LEU A 774 -0.64 0.78 9.73
CA LEU A 774 -0.07 -0.56 9.69
C LEU A 774 0.78 -0.86 10.94
N VAL A 775 1.67 0.05 11.33
CA VAL A 775 2.47 -0.04 12.57
C VAL A 775 1.55 -0.13 13.80
N SER A 776 0.47 0.67 13.82
CA SER A 776 -0.52 0.63 14.90
C SER A 776 -1.29 -0.69 14.94
N SER A 777 -1.60 -1.28 13.78
CA SER A 777 -2.24 -2.60 13.69
C SER A 777 -1.31 -3.69 14.21
N TYR A 778 -0.02 -3.64 13.85
CA TYR A 778 0.99 -4.58 14.34
C TYR A 778 1.12 -4.54 15.88
N GLN A 779 1.10 -3.34 16.48
CA GLN A 779 1.11 -3.19 17.95
C GLN A 779 -0.08 -3.88 18.65
N ASN A 780 -1.15 -4.12 17.92
CA ASN A 780 -2.41 -4.66 18.45
C ASN A 780 -2.62 -6.16 18.18
N LEU A 781 -1.73 -6.78 17.40
CA LEU A 781 -1.61 -8.24 17.22
C LEU A 781 -1.04 -8.87 18.49
#